data_AF-A0A3P9K360-F1
#
_entry.id   AF-A0A3P9K360-F1
#
_cell.length_a   1.000
_cell.length_b   1.000
_cell.length_c   1.000
_cell.angle_alpha   90.00
_cell.angle_beta   90.00
_cell.angle_gamma   90.00
#
_symmetry.space_group_name_H-M   'P 1'
#
loop_
_entity.id
_entity.type
_entity.pdbx_description
1 polymer ?
#
loop_
_entity_poly.entity_id
_entity_poly.type
_entity_poly.pdbx_seq_one_letter_code
_entity_poly.pdbx_strand_id
1 'polypeptide(L)'
;MASLHFKFSFFVCDPCCQHVFLLEQEEYVREELAWTRIEFSDNQLCINLMEGQLGVFDLLDEECRMPKGSDDSWVQKLYDQHLSSKPHPHFSKPRTSNSAFVILHFADTVRYEGQGFLEKNRDTVFDELINVLKASQSELVAELFQLQEVSPLTQGGSRLGRKATREHKLTVGFQFRQSLQMLMDTLNSTTPHYVRCIKPNDLKKPFTFDPKRTVQQLRACGVLETIRISAQGYPSRWTYEEFFSRYRVLLPGPQNLQRAQASCRETLPQLIPDPDEYCFGKTKVFFRAGQVALLERLRAERLRAAAVIIQSRAKGWLQRIRYTRILRAAATIQRYCRGSRARRHARLLRHGKAALVFQKNYRMVVVRQLFLMIRQATVTIQAFSRGTLARRRHRQMVADRRAVLLQARVRGWLARRSFRRVRAAVVYMQCCVRRRAARRELLKLKKEARSVERFRELNKGMEVKVMQLQLRADQQAKENSSLRETLAAYRGAAEAELQALRATVQKLESQKQEKPPPPISDKEVEDRKRAEEKTAQEILCLKHEVEILQREKEQVSSEKEDLSARLLQLQQTQAESVQQAVMKASEALQAELDEEKTKYQGLLRDFTRLEQRYDNLKEMSLLPEPPKGHRRSDSTQSLSLEPPSPSSPLQSPFQPAPPSPEEARRVSVTSPGPERRSLVWSSESPKDQLMEKMDVAKDQVVKMSAEDLEHAYDAVRVANRFLERQLRKQQSQQEEGLEAVRRRLHQAVSGSAQAEDLQDLLEAQEQECVRLRRELKELKSTVSLRRLLTAGELPPVGTRQSLCSEVPRCPKAAAVPGLLECRKRDENKLIRNLITDIRAEGALSLPPGLPASVLFLCVRQADCSGDPARARSFCGAAVTAMKAALKKHQQDVKMTALWLKNACLLHDLLKQHSPKQSSASEKELPLSADLRDLGRGLSDLCIQAFQQLLSITEARLQNIIVPALLESETITGLSGSVVKMGVSRKRAGSGPRPAGSEAPTMASVLRELGVLHAALAQQALPLSLMEQAFQQLTYLICASAINSLLLRKDMCCWSRGIQIRYNVSLLEEWLRSRGVMAGGAVATLEPLIQAAQLLQVGKKTPADAQAIVQTCSALSSQQIVKILMLYTPSSDLDERVTLNFIRTVQALLKSRCDHQPPQLLMDVRKVFPVRFPYLPPPALHAEELVIPDSLKISFLRRA
;
A
#
# COMPACT_ATOMS: atom_id res chain seq x y z
N MET A 1 -0.27 28.90 73.43
CA MET A 1 0.65 27.90 72.83
C MET A 1 1.73 28.50 71.93
N ALA A 2 1.46 29.44 71.01
CA ALA A 2 2.51 29.99 70.12
C ALA A 2 3.77 30.48 70.85
N SER A 3 3.61 31.19 71.99
CA SER A 3 4.73 31.68 72.80
C SER A 3 5.61 30.59 73.42
N LEU A 4 5.13 29.35 73.59
CA LEU A 4 5.95 28.21 74.06
C LEU A 4 6.86 27.66 72.94
N HIS A 5 6.42 27.76 71.68
CA HIS A 5 7.19 27.28 70.53
C HIS A 5 8.42 28.15 70.24
N PHE A 6 8.33 29.47 70.46
CA PHE A 6 9.48 30.38 70.33
C PHE A 6 10.46 30.26 71.51
N LYS A 7 9.97 29.95 72.73
CA LYS A 7 10.80 29.84 73.95
C LYS A 7 11.87 28.76 73.86
N PHE A 8 11.60 27.61 73.24
CA PHE A 8 12.58 26.54 73.09
C PHE A 8 13.65 26.83 72.02
N SER A 9 13.33 27.54 70.93
CA SER A 9 14.34 27.91 69.92
C SER A 9 15.37 28.92 70.42
N PHE A 10 15.06 29.67 71.48
CA PHE A 10 15.97 30.69 72.03
C PHE A 10 17.18 30.12 72.74
N PHE A 11 16.88 29.17 73.61
CA PHE A 11 17.80 28.73 74.65
C PHE A 11 18.50 27.42 74.25
N VAL A 12 17.94 26.68 73.29
CA VAL A 12 18.45 25.35 72.86
C VAL A 12 19.16 25.38 71.49
N CYS A 13 19.12 26.50 70.75
CA CYS A 13 19.83 26.59 69.46
C CYS A 13 21.35 26.70 69.62
N ASP A 14 21.85 27.51 70.56
CA ASP A 14 23.30 27.66 70.77
C ASP A 14 23.97 26.35 71.21
N PRO A 15 23.45 25.60 72.23
CA PRO A 15 23.96 24.27 72.55
C PRO A 15 23.90 23.29 71.37
N CYS A 16 22.84 23.37 70.54
CA CYS A 16 22.67 22.50 69.38
C CYS A 16 23.72 22.77 68.29
N CYS A 17 23.97 24.05 67.96
CA CYS A 17 24.97 24.45 66.99
C CYS A 17 26.40 24.15 67.51
N GLN A 18 26.65 24.38 68.80
CA GLN A 18 27.91 24.07 69.46
C GLN A 18 28.18 22.56 69.49
N HIS A 19 27.16 21.73 69.75
CA HIS A 19 27.27 20.27 69.72
C HIS A 19 27.55 19.74 68.29
N VAL A 20 26.85 20.24 67.27
CA VAL A 20 27.15 19.89 65.86
C VAL A 20 28.57 20.31 65.46
N PHE A 21 29.04 21.47 65.92
CA PHE A 21 30.39 21.94 65.66
C PHE A 21 31.47 21.08 66.35
N LEU A 22 31.22 20.60 67.57
CA LEU A 22 32.09 19.65 68.27
C LEU A 22 32.19 18.32 67.51
N LEU A 23 31.07 17.77 67.03
CA LEU A 23 31.08 16.54 66.22
C LEU A 23 31.82 16.70 64.88
N GLU A 24 31.74 17.87 64.24
CA GLU A 24 32.52 18.19 63.05
C GLU A 24 34.04 18.28 63.37
N GLN A 25 34.41 18.86 64.50
CA GLN A 25 35.81 18.88 64.95
C GLN A 25 36.32 17.46 65.22
N GLU A 26 35.54 16.59 65.86
CA GLU A 26 35.93 15.20 66.09
C GLU A 26 36.13 14.42 64.79
N GLU A 27 35.31 14.66 63.75
CA GLU A 27 35.51 14.06 62.42
C GLU A 27 36.80 14.58 61.74
N TYR A 28 37.06 15.89 61.81
CA TYR A 28 38.28 16.49 61.24
C TYR A 28 39.56 16.05 61.96
N VAL A 29 39.52 15.93 63.30
CA VAL A 29 40.61 15.34 64.10
C VAL A 29 40.86 13.89 63.67
N ARG A 30 39.79 13.08 63.51
CA ARG A 30 39.89 11.66 63.14
C ARG A 30 40.47 11.44 61.73
N GLU A 31 40.20 12.36 60.81
CA GLU A 31 40.68 12.31 59.43
C GLU A 31 41.97 13.14 59.18
N GLU A 32 42.56 13.74 60.22
CA GLU A 32 43.78 14.56 60.21
C GLU A 32 43.70 15.81 59.30
N LEU A 33 42.57 16.49 59.32
CA LEU A 33 42.36 17.73 58.58
C LEU A 33 42.72 18.97 59.43
N ALA A 34 43.32 19.98 58.81
CA ALA A 34 43.49 21.29 59.43
C ALA A 34 42.14 22.06 59.43
N TRP A 35 41.70 22.53 60.59
CA TRP A 35 40.46 23.31 60.72
C TRP A 35 40.72 24.74 61.20
N THR A 36 40.05 25.70 60.56
CA THR A 36 39.95 27.08 61.04
C THR A 36 38.71 27.23 61.92
N ARG A 37 38.79 28.09 62.94
CA ARG A 37 37.67 28.37 63.84
C ARG A 37 36.61 29.19 63.09
N ILE A 38 35.50 28.55 62.73
CA ILE A 38 34.34 29.22 62.12
C ILE A 38 33.73 30.18 63.14
N GLU A 39 33.48 31.43 62.76
CA GLU A 39 32.85 32.41 63.62
C GLU A 39 31.37 32.05 63.85
N PHE A 40 31.00 31.92 65.12
CA PHE A 40 29.64 31.61 65.56
C PHE A 40 28.88 32.89 65.92
N SER A 41 27.63 33.01 65.46
CA SER A 41 26.74 34.11 65.80
C SER A 41 26.04 33.83 67.13
N ASP A 42 26.68 34.24 68.22
CA ASP A 42 26.22 34.11 69.61
C ASP A 42 24.88 34.84 69.87
N ASN A 43 23.89 34.13 70.43
CA ASN A 43 22.58 34.68 70.75
C ASN A 43 22.50 35.36 72.12
N GLN A 44 23.58 35.34 72.92
CA GLN A 44 23.62 35.87 74.28
C GLN A 44 23.23 37.36 74.36
N LEU A 45 23.48 38.17 73.32
CA LEU A 45 23.04 39.57 73.27
C LEU A 45 21.50 39.71 73.28
N CYS A 46 20.78 38.78 72.64
CA CYS A 46 19.31 38.77 72.65
C CYS A 46 18.76 38.22 73.98
N ILE A 47 19.45 37.25 74.59
CA ILE A 47 19.11 36.73 75.93
C ILE A 47 19.28 37.82 77.00
N ASN A 48 20.40 38.56 76.95
CA ASN A 48 20.70 39.66 77.87
C ASN A 48 19.68 40.80 77.76
N LEU A 49 19.11 41.07 76.58
CA LEU A 49 18.02 42.04 76.42
C LEU A 49 16.75 41.61 77.18
N MET A 50 16.46 40.30 77.25
CA MET A 50 15.27 39.78 77.89
C MET A 50 15.42 39.66 79.41
N GLU A 51 16.52 39.06 79.88
CA GLU A 51 16.72 38.66 81.29
C GLU A 51 17.81 39.46 82.02
N GLY A 52 18.55 40.32 81.32
CA GLY A 52 19.56 41.17 81.93
C GLY A 52 18.95 42.21 82.90
N GLN A 53 19.81 42.81 83.70
CA GLN A 53 19.45 43.94 84.54
C GLN A 53 19.08 45.14 83.66
N LEU A 54 17.96 45.80 83.93
CA LEU A 54 17.30 46.76 83.02
C LEU A 54 16.89 46.16 81.65
N GLY A 55 16.70 44.85 81.58
CA GLY A 55 16.11 44.14 80.44
C GLY A 55 14.58 44.12 80.49
N VAL A 56 13.97 43.49 79.47
CA VAL A 56 12.51 43.52 79.26
C VAL A 56 11.71 43.00 80.47
N PHE A 57 12.14 41.89 81.09
CA PHE A 57 11.45 41.36 82.27
C PHE A 57 11.72 42.17 83.55
N ASP A 58 12.93 42.68 83.75
CA ASP A 58 13.29 43.46 84.95
C ASP A 58 12.53 44.79 85.00
N LEU A 59 12.43 45.48 83.86
CA LEU A 59 11.63 46.70 83.70
C LEU A 59 10.12 46.45 83.81
N LEU A 60 9.63 45.27 83.40
CA LEU A 60 8.23 44.87 83.58
C LEU A 60 7.92 44.62 85.07
N ASP A 61 8.80 43.89 85.77
CA ASP A 61 8.67 43.62 87.19
C ASP A 61 8.77 44.90 88.03
N GLU A 62 9.55 45.90 87.60
CA GLU A 62 9.56 47.24 88.21
C GLU A 62 8.20 47.94 88.07
N GLU A 63 7.66 48.04 86.86
CA GLU A 63 6.36 48.69 86.60
C GLU A 63 5.18 47.94 87.24
N CYS A 64 5.23 46.60 87.33
CA CYS A 64 4.23 45.82 88.06
C CYS A 64 4.14 46.22 89.55
N ARG A 65 5.24 46.68 90.16
CA ARG A 65 5.29 47.17 91.56
C ARG A 65 4.85 48.63 91.70
N MET A 66 4.86 49.42 90.61
CA MET A 66 4.47 50.83 90.66
C MET A 66 2.95 50.97 90.87
N PRO A 67 2.47 51.75 91.86
CA PRO A 67 1.05 51.85 92.19
C PRO A 67 0.20 52.56 91.12
N LYS A 68 0.85 53.23 90.16
CA LYS A 68 0.22 53.84 88.97
C LYS A 68 0.85 53.36 87.65
N GLY A 69 1.58 52.24 87.66
CA GLY A 69 2.20 51.69 86.45
C GLY A 69 1.15 51.20 85.44
N SER A 70 1.38 51.47 84.16
CA SER A 70 0.53 51.05 83.03
C SER A 70 1.37 50.41 81.92
N ASP A 71 0.72 49.65 81.02
CA ASP A 71 1.40 49.06 79.87
C ASP A 71 2.07 50.13 78.98
N ASP A 72 1.44 51.30 78.82
CA ASP A 72 2.01 52.40 78.04
C ASP A 72 3.24 53.02 78.74
N SER A 73 3.25 53.18 80.08
CA SER A 73 4.43 53.70 80.80
C SER A 73 5.61 52.74 80.73
N TRP A 74 5.34 51.44 80.83
CA TRP A 74 6.34 50.39 80.63
C TRP A 74 6.93 50.40 79.22
N VAL A 75 6.08 50.49 78.18
CA VAL A 75 6.56 50.53 76.80
C VAL A 75 7.37 51.80 76.49
N GLN A 76 7.05 52.96 77.10
CA GLN A 76 7.94 54.12 77.02
C GLN A 76 9.29 53.88 77.70
N LYS A 77 9.32 53.31 78.91
CA LYS A 77 10.58 52.93 79.59
C LYS A 77 11.45 52.00 78.75
N LEU A 78 10.86 51.04 78.02
CA LEU A 78 11.60 50.18 77.09
C LEU A 78 12.24 50.97 75.94
N TYR A 79 11.55 51.97 75.38
CA TYR A 79 12.15 52.84 74.36
C TYR A 79 13.27 53.69 74.95
N ASP A 80 13.04 54.32 76.11
CA ASP A 80 14.03 55.20 76.74
C ASP A 80 15.32 54.46 77.09
N GLN A 81 15.21 53.22 77.59
CA GLN A 81 16.37 52.39 77.93
C GLN A 81 17.09 51.82 76.70
N HIS A 82 16.35 51.35 75.68
CA HIS A 82 16.93 50.56 74.58
C HIS A 82 17.09 51.31 73.25
N LEU A 83 16.66 52.57 73.14
CA LEU A 83 16.80 53.40 71.93
C LEU A 83 17.52 54.75 72.16
N SER A 84 17.40 55.37 73.34
CA SER A 84 17.77 56.80 73.51
C SER A 84 19.26 57.11 73.70
N SER A 85 20.10 56.14 74.11
CA SER A 85 21.55 56.34 74.30
C SER A 85 22.40 55.56 73.29
N LYS A 86 22.16 54.24 73.19
CA LYS A 86 22.71 53.36 72.15
C LYS A 86 21.60 52.39 71.75
N PRO A 87 21.12 52.40 70.49
CA PRO A 87 20.06 51.49 70.07
C PRO A 87 20.55 50.04 70.15
N HIS A 88 19.85 49.20 70.90
CA HIS A 88 20.24 47.80 71.06
C HIS A 88 19.98 47.02 69.76
N PRO A 89 20.95 46.23 69.23
CA PRO A 89 20.83 45.60 67.91
C PRO A 89 19.64 44.64 67.76
N HIS A 90 19.13 44.11 68.88
CA HIS A 90 17.97 43.22 68.91
C HIS A 90 16.63 43.90 69.24
N PHE A 91 16.58 45.22 69.44
CA PHE A 91 15.35 45.93 69.85
C PHE A 91 14.97 47.03 68.85
N SER A 92 13.69 47.15 68.51
CA SER A 92 13.19 48.20 67.61
C SER A 92 11.75 48.62 67.91
N LYS A 93 11.38 49.82 67.43
CA LYS A 93 10.05 50.42 67.60
C LYS A 93 9.24 50.33 66.29
N PRO A 94 7.98 49.86 66.29
CA PRO A 94 7.11 49.92 65.11
C PRO A 94 6.82 51.37 64.72
N ARG A 95 6.86 51.67 63.42
CA ARG A 95 6.62 53.03 62.89
C ARG A 95 5.25 53.64 63.21
N THR A 96 4.23 52.83 63.51
CA THR A 96 2.83 53.26 63.56
C THR A 96 2.16 53.07 64.93
N SER A 97 2.87 52.63 65.96
CA SER A 97 2.29 52.38 67.28
C SER A 97 3.26 52.70 68.41
N ASN A 98 2.83 53.46 69.40
CA ASN A 98 3.60 53.72 70.62
C ASN A 98 3.43 52.63 71.70
N SER A 99 2.39 51.78 71.60
CA SER A 99 2.01 50.75 72.59
C SER A 99 2.50 49.33 72.26
N ALA A 100 3.46 49.17 71.35
CA ALA A 100 4.00 47.87 70.94
C ALA A 100 5.48 47.97 70.61
N PHE A 101 6.28 46.98 70.99
CA PHE A 101 7.73 46.92 70.71
C PHE A 101 8.07 45.72 69.82
N VAL A 102 9.28 45.68 69.28
CA VAL A 102 9.74 44.63 68.37
C VAL A 102 11.09 44.10 68.81
N ILE A 103 11.19 42.76 68.92
CA ILE A 103 12.45 42.08 69.21
C ILE A 103 12.87 41.28 67.98
N LEU A 104 14.11 41.50 67.56
CA LEU A 104 14.78 40.78 66.48
C LEU A 104 15.34 39.49 67.08
N HIS A 105 14.55 38.43 67.03
CA HIS A 105 14.95 37.14 67.56
C HIS A 105 15.78 36.34 66.55
N PHE A 106 16.54 35.34 67.03
CA PHE A 106 17.32 34.41 66.18
C PHE A 106 16.52 33.82 65.00
N ALA A 107 15.25 33.52 65.25
CA ALA A 107 14.34 32.90 64.29
C ALA A 107 13.70 33.87 63.28
N ASP A 108 13.22 35.02 63.77
CA ASP A 108 12.39 35.98 63.02
C ASP A 108 12.21 37.29 63.83
N THR A 109 11.67 38.33 63.21
CA THR A 109 11.32 39.59 63.89
C THR A 109 9.93 39.49 64.52
N VAL A 110 9.81 39.56 65.84
CA VAL A 110 8.52 39.45 66.55
C VAL A 110 8.09 40.78 67.13
N ARG A 111 6.87 41.21 66.79
CA ARG A 111 6.19 42.36 67.39
C ARG A 111 5.38 41.90 68.59
N TYR A 112 5.56 42.57 69.73
CA TYR A 112 4.81 42.39 70.95
C TYR A 112 3.93 43.62 71.19
N GLU A 113 2.64 43.39 71.41
CA GLU A 113 1.70 44.42 71.85
C GLU A 113 1.79 44.53 73.36
N GLY A 114 2.04 45.72 73.91
CA GLY A 114 2.26 45.91 75.35
C GLY A 114 1.00 45.70 76.19
N GLN A 115 -0.19 45.73 75.57
CA GLN A 115 -1.47 45.69 76.28
C GLN A 115 -1.67 44.37 77.08
N GLY A 116 -1.96 44.53 78.36
CA GLY A 116 -2.18 43.45 79.31
C GLY A 116 -0.89 42.68 79.63
N PHE A 117 0.29 43.31 79.59
CA PHE A 117 1.53 42.70 80.09
C PHE A 117 1.64 42.85 81.62
N LEU A 118 1.35 44.03 82.17
CA LEU A 118 1.43 44.25 83.63
C LEU A 118 0.43 43.38 84.39
N GLU A 119 -0.81 43.26 83.88
CA GLU A 119 -1.87 42.46 84.49
C GLU A 119 -1.48 40.97 84.52
N LYS A 120 -1.06 40.41 83.38
CA LYS A 120 -0.66 38.99 83.27
C LYS A 120 0.60 38.64 84.05
N ASN A 121 1.43 39.62 84.42
CA ASN A 121 2.66 39.39 85.18
C ASN A 121 2.47 39.52 86.71
N ARG A 122 1.38 40.14 87.15
CA ARG A 122 1.01 40.28 88.57
C ARG A 122 0.39 38.97 89.10
N ASP A 123 1.23 38.10 89.64
CA ASP A 123 0.84 36.79 90.22
C ASP A 123 0.95 36.80 91.76
N THR A 124 0.38 37.84 92.37
CA THR A 124 0.57 38.11 93.80
C THR A 124 -0.66 37.70 94.59
N VAL A 125 -0.66 36.47 95.09
CA VAL A 125 -1.67 35.98 96.04
C VAL A 125 -1.39 36.56 97.43
N PHE A 126 -2.44 36.96 98.16
CA PHE A 126 -2.31 37.44 99.53
C PHE A 126 -2.14 36.27 100.51
N ASP A 127 -1.19 36.37 101.43
CA ASP A 127 -0.89 35.32 102.42
C ASP A 127 -2.09 34.98 103.31
N GLU A 128 -3.00 35.94 103.56
CA GLU A 128 -4.27 35.73 104.25
C GLU A 128 -5.12 34.63 103.58
N LEU A 129 -5.21 34.64 102.24
CA LEU A 129 -5.95 33.63 101.48
C LEU A 129 -5.25 32.28 101.52
N ILE A 130 -3.91 32.27 101.46
CA ILE A 130 -3.10 31.05 101.58
C ILE A 130 -3.29 30.43 102.97
N ASN A 131 -3.30 31.23 104.03
CA ASN A 131 -3.47 30.77 105.41
C ASN A 131 -4.89 30.21 105.65
N VAL A 132 -5.92 30.80 105.05
CA VAL A 132 -7.29 30.23 105.07
C VAL A 132 -7.33 28.86 104.37
N LEU A 133 -6.64 28.70 103.23
CA LEU A 133 -6.58 27.42 102.51
C LEU A 133 -5.75 26.36 103.26
N LYS A 134 -4.63 26.75 103.90
CA LYS A 134 -3.86 25.89 104.81
C LYS A 134 -4.69 25.38 106.01
N ALA A 135 -5.65 26.18 106.49
CA ALA A 135 -6.56 25.85 107.58
C ALA A 135 -7.83 25.08 107.14
N SER A 136 -7.90 24.63 105.89
CA SER A 136 -9.02 23.86 105.36
C SER A 136 -9.18 22.50 106.07
N GLN A 137 -10.43 22.09 106.29
CA GLN A 137 -10.76 20.74 106.79
C GLN A 137 -10.64 19.65 105.70
N SER A 138 -10.40 20.03 104.45
CA SER A 138 -10.12 19.09 103.36
C SER A 138 -8.64 18.79 103.30
N GLU A 139 -8.26 17.54 103.61
CA GLU A 139 -6.88 17.04 103.64
C GLU A 139 -6.10 17.38 102.37
N LEU A 140 -6.69 17.12 101.19
CA LEU A 140 -6.11 17.47 99.88
C LEU A 140 -5.82 18.97 99.72
N VAL A 141 -6.69 19.84 100.23
CA VAL A 141 -6.49 21.30 100.12
C VAL A 141 -5.40 21.75 101.09
N ALA A 142 -5.38 21.21 102.31
CA ALA A 142 -4.35 21.52 103.29
C ALA A 142 -2.97 21.05 102.79
N GLU A 143 -2.86 19.82 102.26
CA GLU A 143 -1.62 19.24 101.71
C GLU A 143 -1.00 20.09 100.59
N LEU A 144 -1.82 20.53 99.63
CA LEU A 144 -1.40 21.36 98.48
C LEU A 144 -0.71 22.68 98.90
N PHE A 145 -1.11 23.27 100.03
CA PHE A 145 -0.52 24.52 100.54
C PHE A 145 0.45 24.32 101.71
N GLN A 146 0.60 23.09 102.24
CA GLN A 146 1.62 22.73 103.23
C GLN A 146 2.96 22.37 102.58
N LEU A 147 2.95 21.74 101.40
CA LEU A 147 4.16 21.34 100.65
C LEU A 147 5.05 22.49 100.17
N GLN A 148 4.66 23.76 100.37
CA GLN A 148 5.37 24.92 99.83
C GLN A 148 6.46 25.50 100.77
N GLU A 149 6.60 25.01 102.00
CA GLU A 149 7.74 25.37 102.87
C GLU A 149 8.98 24.53 102.57
N VAL A 150 9.62 24.80 101.43
CA VAL A 150 10.98 24.32 101.17
C VAL A 150 11.98 25.20 101.93
N SER A 151 12.69 24.59 102.88
CA SER A 151 13.61 25.26 103.80
C SER A 151 14.75 26.03 103.09
N PRO A 152 15.14 27.22 103.58
CA PRO A 152 16.34 27.90 103.11
C PRO A 152 17.59 27.17 103.62
N LEU A 153 18.25 26.41 102.74
CA LEU A 153 19.52 25.74 103.06
C LEU A 153 20.67 26.76 103.21
N THR A 154 21.54 26.44 104.16
CA THR A 154 22.50 27.32 104.85
C THR A 154 23.77 27.69 104.06
N GLN A 155 24.52 28.65 104.64
CA GLN A 155 25.87 29.14 104.31
C GLN A 155 25.96 30.24 103.23
N GLY A 156 26.63 31.39 103.44
CA GLY A 156 27.22 31.95 104.66
C GLY A 156 28.02 33.23 104.34
N GLY A 157 27.83 34.34 105.08
CA GLY A 157 28.53 35.61 104.80
C GLY A 157 28.02 36.78 105.65
N SER A 158 28.92 37.58 106.21
CA SER A 158 28.62 38.54 107.29
C SER A 158 28.31 39.96 106.80
N ARG A 159 27.27 40.58 107.40
CA ARG A 159 27.06 42.03 107.63
C ARG A 159 27.31 43.03 106.47
N LEU A 160 26.23 43.71 106.03
CA LEU A 160 25.99 45.17 106.26
C LEU A 160 24.74 45.68 105.50
N GLY A 161 24.01 46.62 106.10
CA GLY A 161 23.03 47.47 105.40
C GLY A 161 21.56 47.02 105.43
N ARG A 162 20.75 47.66 106.28
CA ARG A 162 19.28 47.55 106.25
C ARG A 162 18.72 48.01 104.90
N LYS A 163 18.04 47.11 104.18
CA LYS A 163 16.90 47.46 103.32
C LYS A 163 15.70 46.65 103.79
N ALA A 164 14.70 47.33 104.33
CA ALA A 164 13.47 46.70 104.79
C ALA A 164 12.65 46.15 103.61
N THR A 165 11.90 45.08 103.87
CA THR A 165 10.70 44.65 103.13
C THR A 165 10.83 44.61 101.60
N ARG A 166 11.39 43.51 101.09
CA ARG A 166 11.14 42.99 99.72
C ARG A 166 10.44 41.62 99.77
N GLU A 167 9.60 41.43 100.78
CA GLU A 167 8.84 40.21 100.99
C GLU A 167 7.64 40.15 100.02
N HIS A 168 7.54 39.02 99.33
CA HIS A 168 6.35 38.46 98.65
C HIS A 168 5.58 39.36 97.67
N LYS A 169 6.19 39.59 96.49
CA LYS A 169 5.47 39.70 95.22
C LYS A 169 6.19 38.91 94.12
N LEU A 170 5.92 37.61 94.04
CA LEU A 170 6.34 36.78 92.92
C LEU A 170 5.63 37.27 91.64
N THR A 171 6.38 37.45 90.57
CA THR A 171 5.84 37.75 89.24
C THR A 171 5.95 36.51 88.35
N VAL A 172 5.08 36.40 87.34
CA VAL A 172 5.14 35.28 86.38
C VAL A 172 6.48 35.28 85.65
N GLY A 173 7.02 36.45 85.31
CA GLY A 173 8.34 36.62 84.69
C GLY A 173 9.48 36.04 85.53
N PHE A 174 9.50 36.34 86.83
CA PHE A 174 10.51 35.81 87.76
C PHE A 174 10.41 34.28 87.91
N GLN A 175 9.21 33.74 88.16
CA GLN A 175 8.99 32.29 88.26
C GLN A 175 9.37 31.57 86.96
N PHE A 176 9.02 32.14 85.80
CA PHE A 176 9.35 31.60 84.49
C PHE A 176 10.87 31.52 84.28
N ARG A 177 11.61 32.57 84.65
CA ARG A 177 13.08 32.60 84.59
C ARG A 177 13.70 31.53 85.49
N GLN A 178 13.23 31.41 86.74
CA GLN A 178 13.75 30.40 87.68
C GLN A 178 13.52 28.97 87.16
N SER A 179 12.33 28.69 86.64
CA SER A 179 12.01 27.40 86.00
C SER A 179 12.90 27.11 84.79
N LEU A 180 13.19 28.12 83.96
CA LEU A 180 14.04 27.99 82.79
C LEU A 180 15.51 27.72 83.14
N GLN A 181 16.04 28.35 84.19
CA GLN A 181 17.39 28.07 84.69
C GLN A 181 17.51 26.62 85.19
N MET A 182 16.58 26.15 86.03
CA MET A 182 16.58 24.76 86.52
C MET A 182 16.51 23.73 85.37
N LEU A 183 15.73 24.02 84.32
CA LEU A 183 15.69 23.20 83.11
C LEU A 183 17.05 23.17 82.40
N MET A 184 17.75 24.31 82.32
CA MET A 184 19.06 24.39 81.68
C MET A 184 20.15 23.67 82.45
N ASP A 185 20.19 23.83 83.78
CA ASP A 185 21.15 23.12 84.63
C ASP A 185 20.96 21.59 84.50
N THR A 186 19.70 21.14 84.43
CA THR A 186 19.36 19.73 84.16
C THR A 186 19.84 19.29 82.78
N LEU A 187 19.55 20.03 81.71
CA LEU A 187 19.96 19.67 80.34
C LEU A 187 21.48 19.64 80.17
N ASN A 188 22.19 20.63 80.73
CA ASN A 188 23.65 20.73 80.64
C ASN A 188 24.39 19.63 81.41
N SER A 189 23.73 18.95 82.36
CA SER A 189 24.26 17.74 83.01
C SER A 189 24.19 16.47 82.14
N THR A 190 23.58 16.54 80.96
CA THR A 190 23.31 15.39 80.06
C THR A 190 23.88 15.60 78.66
N THR A 191 24.00 14.51 77.88
CA THR A 191 24.30 14.59 76.44
C THR A 191 23.01 14.77 75.63
N PRO A 192 22.78 15.91 74.96
CA PRO A 192 21.52 16.19 74.28
C PRO A 192 21.40 15.46 72.94
N HIS A 193 20.18 14.98 72.62
CA HIS A 193 19.82 14.44 71.31
C HIS A 193 18.66 15.26 70.71
N TYR A 194 18.77 15.64 69.44
CA TYR A 194 17.84 16.60 68.82
C TYR A 194 16.90 15.94 67.79
N VAL A 195 15.59 16.09 68.02
CA VAL A 195 14.54 15.77 67.03
C VAL A 195 13.76 17.04 66.71
N ARG A 196 13.71 17.44 65.44
CA ARG A 196 13.01 18.65 64.99
C ARG A 196 11.72 18.26 64.23
N CYS A 197 10.58 18.38 64.91
CA CYS A 197 9.27 18.10 64.31
C CYS A 197 8.81 19.26 63.41
N ILE A 198 8.50 18.96 62.14
CA ILE A 198 8.02 19.94 61.15
C ILE A 198 6.57 19.62 60.78
N LYS A 199 5.67 20.61 60.87
CA LYS A 199 4.28 20.49 60.42
C LYS A 199 4.22 20.77 58.91
N PRO A 200 3.94 19.77 58.05
CA PRO A 200 4.08 19.93 56.60
C PRO A 200 2.97 20.80 55.97
N ASN A 201 1.80 20.90 56.61
CA ASN A 201 0.73 21.81 56.20
C ASN A 201 -0.16 22.17 57.39
N ASP A 202 -0.76 23.37 57.39
CA ASP A 202 -1.59 23.80 58.53
C ASP A 202 -2.95 23.11 58.61
N LEU A 203 -3.49 22.66 57.47
CA LEU A 203 -4.80 22.03 57.30
C LEU A 203 -4.88 20.56 57.77
N LYS A 204 -3.79 20.00 58.31
CA LYS A 204 -3.66 18.59 58.73
C LYS A 204 -3.98 17.57 57.61
N LYS A 205 -3.87 17.95 56.34
CA LYS A 205 -4.09 17.05 55.20
C LYS A 205 -2.96 16.00 55.13
N PRO A 206 -3.26 14.72 54.85
CA PRO A 206 -2.24 13.69 54.71
C PRO A 206 -1.29 14.02 53.54
N PHE A 207 0.00 13.80 53.75
CA PHE A 207 1.10 13.96 52.76
C PHE A 207 1.12 15.26 51.94
N THR A 208 0.41 16.30 52.39
CA THR A 208 0.39 17.61 51.74
C THR A 208 1.52 18.48 52.30
N PHE A 209 2.33 19.06 51.42
CA PHE A 209 3.46 19.91 51.79
C PHE A 209 3.20 21.36 51.35
N ASP A 210 3.19 22.29 52.30
CA ASP A 210 3.20 23.73 52.06
C ASP A 210 4.65 24.25 52.17
N PRO A 211 5.28 24.65 51.05
CA PRO A 211 6.65 25.15 51.07
C PRO A 211 6.82 26.42 51.89
N LYS A 212 5.85 27.35 51.88
CA LYS A 212 5.97 28.62 52.61
C LYS A 212 5.97 28.36 54.11
N ARG A 213 5.01 27.57 54.57
CA ARG A 213 4.88 27.20 55.98
C ARG A 213 6.02 26.32 56.48
N THR A 214 6.53 25.43 55.63
CA THR A 214 7.67 24.57 55.98
C THR A 214 8.98 25.36 56.05
N VAL A 215 9.27 26.23 55.07
CA VAL A 215 10.47 27.09 55.10
C VAL A 215 10.46 28.03 56.31
N GLN A 216 9.30 28.59 56.67
CA GLN A 216 9.16 29.40 57.89
C GLN A 216 9.54 28.60 59.15
N GLN A 217 9.07 27.35 59.27
CA GLN A 217 9.44 26.48 60.40
C GLN A 217 10.92 26.09 60.38
N LEU A 218 11.50 25.78 59.23
CA LEU A 218 12.92 25.42 59.12
C LEU A 218 13.85 26.58 59.50
N ARG A 219 13.47 27.82 59.22
CA ARG A 219 14.14 29.02 59.76
C ARG A 219 13.96 29.11 61.27
N ALA A 220 12.72 29.05 61.75
CA ALA A 220 12.41 29.20 63.18
C ALA A 220 12.96 28.08 64.09
N CYS A 221 13.29 26.92 63.51
CA CYS A 221 13.94 25.80 64.21
C CYS A 221 15.48 25.80 64.09
N GLY A 222 16.09 26.82 63.48
CA GLY A 222 17.55 26.92 63.28
C GLY A 222 18.14 25.95 62.25
N VAL A 223 17.33 25.10 61.60
CA VAL A 223 17.81 24.01 60.73
C VAL A 223 18.57 24.53 59.51
N LEU A 224 18.08 25.61 58.88
CA LEU A 224 18.77 26.21 57.73
C LEU A 224 20.11 26.84 58.13
N GLU A 225 20.22 27.31 59.38
CA GLU A 225 21.44 27.92 59.91
C GLU A 225 22.49 26.86 60.26
N THR A 226 22.07 25.74 60.84
CA THR A 226 22.92 24.55 60.99
C THR A 226 23.47 24.08 59.64
N ILE A 227 22.62 24.00 58.60
CA ILE A 227 23.04 23.66 57.23
C ILE A 227 24.00 24.71 56.66
N ARG A 228 23.77 26.01 56.91
CA ARG A 228 24.65 27.10 56.46
C ARG A 228 26.05 26.94 57.05
N ILE A 229 26.17 26.67 58.34
CA ILE A 229 27.44 26.44 59.04
C ILE A 229 28.12 25.18 58.50
N SER A 230 27.39 24.05 58.36
CA SER A 230 27.95 22.82 57.77
C SER A 230 28.43 23.01 56.32
N ALA A 231 27.76 23.88 55.53
CA ALA A 231 28.17 24.20 54.17
C ALA A 231 29.41 25.10 54.08
N GLN A 232 29.74 25.85 55.14
CA GLN A 232 31.01 26.58 55.28
C GLN A 232 32.19 25.66 55.66
N GLY A 233 31.93 24.39 55.99
CA GLY A 233 32.94 23.33 56.12
C GLY A 233 33.12 22.55 54.81
N TYR A 234 33.31 21.23 54.94
CA TYR A 234 33.35 20.27 53.85
C TYR A 234 32.14 19.31 53.95
N PRO A 235 30.95 19.72 53.44
CA PRO A 235 29.71 18.97 53.61
C PRO A 235 29.65 17.69 52.77
N SER A 236 30.43 17.60 51.68
CA SER A 236 30.45 16.45 50.78
C SER A 236 31.66 15.57 51.08
N ARG A 237 31.42 14.32 51.48
CA ARG A 237 32.43 13.36 51.96
C ARG A 237 32.31 12.07 51.17
N TRP A 238 33.42 11.59 50.62
CA TRP A 238 33.47 10.37 49.81
C TRP A 238 34.67 9.53 50.24
N THR A 239 34.51 8.23 50.42
CA THR A 239 35.68 7.34 50.56
C THR A 239 36.47 7.30 49.25
N TYR A 240 37.76 6.97 49.33
CA TYR A 240 38.58 6.82 48.13
C TYR A 240 38.05 5.75 47.16
N GLU A 241 37.41 4.69 47.68
CA GLU A 241 36.79 3.62 46.88
C GLU A 241 35.52 4.08 46.15
N GLU A 242 34.62 4.80 46.81
CA GLU A 242 33.39 5.33 46.19
C GLU A 242 33.74 6.35 45.11
N PHE A 243 34.69 7.26 45.39
CA PHE A 243 35.16 8.24 44.41
C PHE A 243 35.77 7.53 43.19
N PHE A 244 36.70 6.59 43.41
CA PHE A 244 37.35 5.86 42.33
C PHE A 244 36.34 5.09 41.48
N SER A 245 35.38 4.41 42.11
CA SER A 245 34.33 3.64 41.44
C SER A 245 33.39 4.53 40.61
N ARG A 246 33.01 5.70 41.12
CA ARG A 246 32.08 6.63 40.46
C ARG A 246 32.73 7.41 39.32
N TYR A 247 33.93 7.93 39.56
CA TYR A 247 34.65 8.83 38.66
C TYR A 247 35.72 8.13 37.82
N ARG A 248 35.78 6.79 37.84
CA ARG A 248 36.64 5.92 37.01
C ARG A 248 36.79 6.36 35.54
N VAL A 249 35.75 6.93 34.93
CA VAL A 249 35.75 7.41 33.52
C VAL A 249 36.52 8.72 33.31
N LEU A 250 36.78 9.49 34.37
CA LEU A 250 37.63 10.68 34.37
C LEU A 250 39.10 10.35 34.61
N LEU A 251 39.41 9.20 35.24
CA LEU A 251 40.77 8.81 35.61
C LEU A 251 41.57 8.25 34.42
N PRO A 252 42.74 8.79 34.08
CA PRO A 252 43.65 8.21 33.08
C PRO A 252 44.39 6.97 33.65
N GLY A 253 44.83 6.08 32.76
CA GLY A 253 45.71 4.94 33.10
C GLY A 253 45.02 3.61 33.47
N PRO A 254 45.80 2.58 33.85
CA PRO A 254 45.29 1.28 34.28
C PRO A 254 44.72 1.32 35.71
N GLN A 255 43.54 0.75 35.90
CA GLN A 255 42.66 1.07 37.04
C GLN A 255 42.55 -0.09 38.04
N ASN A 256 43.43 -0.07 39.05
CA ASN A 256 43.44 -1.04 40.16
C ASN A 256 42.92 -0.39 41.45
N LEU A 257 41.97 -1.07 42.13
CA LEU A 257 41.34 -0.58 43.36
C LEU A 257 42.34 -0.32 44.50
N GLN A 258 43.40 -1.15 44.60
CA GLN A 258 44.50 -0.97 45.57
C GLN A 258 45.26 0.36 45.41
N ARG A 259 45.14 1.05 44.27
CA ARG A 259 45.74 2.38 44.04
C ARG A 259 44.71 3.53 44.12
N ALA A 260 43.47 3.26 44.52
CA ALA A 260 42.40 4.27 44.53
C ALA A 260 42.81 5.57 45.23
N GLN A 261 43.40 5.50 46.43
CA GLN A 261 43.87 6.69 47.15
C GLN A 261 44.93 7.49 46.40
N ALA A 262 45.92 6.81 45.79
CA ALA A 262 46.97 7.44 45.01
C ALA A 262 46.41 8.09 43.72
N SER A 263 45.57 7.36 42.97
CA SER A 263 44.93 7.87 41.75
C SER A 263 43.99 9.05 42.03
N CYS A 264 43.29 9.05 43.17
CA CYS A 264 42.49 10.21 43.59
C CYS A 264 43.39 11.42 43.85
N ARG A 265 44.49 11.27 44.61
CA ARG A 265 45.43 12.35 44.92
C ARG A 265 46.13 12.92 43.68
N GLU A 266 46.43 12.08 42.69
CA GLU A 266 47.04 12.50 41.42
C GLU A 266 46.04 13.19 40.45
N THR A 267 44.77 12.76 40.45
CA THR A 267 43.79 13.21 39.45
C THR A 267 42.89 14.35 39.94
N LEU A 268 42.60 14.48 41.23
CA LEU A 268 41.80 15.61 41.76
C LEU A 268 42.37 16.98 41.34
N PRO A 269 43.68 17.27 41.49
CA PRO A 269 44.26 18.55 41.10
C PRO A 269 44.12 18.86 39.59
N GLN A 270 43.92 17.84 38.75
CA GLN A 270 43.69 18.00 37.31
C GLN A 270 42.23 18.29 36.98
N LEU A 271 41.30 17.92 37.86
CA LEU A 271 39.84 18.11 37.70
C LEU A 271 39.35 19.38 38.42
N ILE A 272 39.94 19.69 39.57
CA ILE A 272 39.68 20.86 40.41
C ILE A 272 41.04 21.53 40.66
N PRO A 273 41.36 22.63 39.95
CA PRO A 273 42.67 23.28 40.06
C PRO A 273 42.90 23.99 41.41
N ASP A 274 41.82 24.41 42.08
CA ASP A 274 41.86 25.14 43.34
C ASP A 274 41.98 24.16 44.52
N PRO A 275 43.06 24.20 45.33
CA PRO A 275 43.24 23.30 46.46
C PRO A 275 42.35 23.62 47.68
N ASP A 276 41.77 24.81 47.81
CA ASP A 276 40.91 25.15 48.97
C ASP A 276 39.49 24.55 48.85
N GLU A 277 39.16 24.07 47.65
CA GLU A 277 37.88 23.47 47.29
C GLU A 277 37.75 21.98 47.69
N TYR A 278 38.86 21.34 48.07
CA TYR A 278 38.89 19.94 48.53
C TYR A 278 40.00 19.66 49.55
N CYS A 279 39.80 18.63 50.38
CA CYS A 279 40.78 18.16 51.35
C CYS A 279 40.94 16.64 51.31
N PHE A 280 42.16 16.15 51.50
CA PHE A 280 42.46 14.71 51.57
C PHE A 280 42.64 14.26 53.02
N GLY A 281 41.62 13.58 53.58
CA GLY A 281 41.74 12.91 54.87
C GLY A 281 42.46 11.57 54.78
N LYS A 282 42.58 10.90 55.93
CA LYS A 282 43.11 9.53 56.05
C LYS A 282 42.33 8.52 55.18
N THR A 283 41.00 8.49 55.28
CA THR A 283 40.15 7.48 54.61
C THR A 283 39.17 8.08 53.59
N LYS A 284 38.93 9.39 53.65
CA LYS A 284 37.97 10.10 52.81
C LYS A 284 38.59 11.29 52.07
N VAL A 285 37.93 11.69 50.98
CA VAL A 285 38.09 12.99 50.33
C VAL A 285 36.91 13.87 50.70
N PHE A 286 37.24 15.11 51.08
CA PHE A 286 36.32 16.13 51.57
C PHE A 286 36.19 17.22 50.51
N PHE A 287 34.98 17.68 50.23
CA PHE A 287 34.66 18.63 49.17
C PHE A 287 33.80 19.77 49.68
N ARG A 288 34.09 20.99 49.23
CA ARG A 288 33.22 22.16 49.40
C ARG A 288 31.89 21.97 48.65
N ALA A 289 30.90 22.78 49.03
CA ALA A 289 29.59 22.75 48.41
C ALA A 289 29.67 23.04 46.89
N GLY A 290 29.13 22.13 46.07
CA GLY A 290 29.08 22.26 44.61
C GLY A 290 30.15 21.49 43.84
N GLN A 291 31.28 21.13 44.45
CA GLN A 291 32.38 20.46 43.73
C GLN A 291 32.03 19.05 43.20
N VAL A 292 31.22 18.29 43.95
CA VAL A 292 30.68 16.99 43.47
C VAL A 292 29.81 17.15 42.22
N ALA A 293 29.10 18.28 42.09
CA ALA A 293 28.29 18.59 40.90
C ALA A 293 29.17 19.00 39.70
N LEU A 294 30.30 19.71 39.94
CA LEU A 294 31.31 19.96 38.92
C LEU A 294 31.89 18.64 38.38
N LEU A 295 32.24 17.69 39.26
CA LEU A 295 32.77 16.38 38.87
C LEU A 295 31.76 15.56 38.03
N GLU A 296 30.46 15.57 38.38
CA GLU A 296 29.42 14.94 37.56
C GLU A 296 29.21 15.66 36.22
N ARG A 297 29.37 16.99 36.15
CA ARG A 297 29.35 17.74 34.88
C ARG A 297 30.51 17.30 33.97
N LEU A 298 31.74 17.28 34.48
CA LEU A 298 32.93 16.82 33.74
C LEU A 298 32.77 15.37 33.26
N ARG A 299 32.20 14.49 34.11
CA ARG A 299 31.87 13.10 33.77
C ARG A 299 30.88 13.00 32.61
N ALA A 300 29.81 13.80 32.62
CA ALA A 300 28.85 13.86 31.52
C ALA A 300 29.45 14.42 30.22
N GLU A 301 30.32 15.43 30.31
CA GLU A 301 31.03 16.02 29.17
C GLU A 301 32.02 15.03 28.53
N ARG A 302 32.77 14.27 29.34
CA ARG A 302 33.68 13.23 28.87
C ARG A 302 32.96 12.14 28.07
N LEU A 303 31.80 11.70 28.55
CA LEU A 303 30.93 10.74 27.85
C LEU A 303 30.35 11.33 26.56
N ARG A 304 29.93 12.60 26.57
CA ARG A 304 29.44 13.32 25.38
C ARG A 304 30.52 13.43 24.30
N ALA A 305 31.77 13.75 24.68
CA ALA A 305 32.90 13.80 23.75
C ALA A 305 33.20 12.43 23.12
N ALA A 306 33.15 11.35 23.90
CA ALA A 306 33.31 9.99 23.38
C ALA A 306 32.22 9.63 22.34
N ALA A 307 30.96 10.00 22.61
CA ALA A 307 29.87 9.81 21.66
C ALA A 307 30.09 10.58 20.34
N VAL A 308 30.60 11.82 20.39
CA VAL A 308 30.93 12.62 19.18
C VAL A 308 32.03 11.95 18.35
N ILE A 309 33.05 11.37 18.98
CA ILE A 309 34.12 10.61 18.28
C ILE A 309 33.50 9.42 17.53
N ILE A 310 32.68 8.60 18.19
CA ILE A 310 32.00 7.45 17.57
C ILE A 310 31.10 7.90 16.41
N GLN A 311 30.30 8.95 16.64
CA GLN A 311 29.42 9.51 15.61
C GLN A 311 30.19 10.04 14.39
N SER A 312 31.34 10.69 14.58
CA SER A 312 32.15 11.21 13.47
C SER A 312 32.69 10.07 12.58
N ARG A 313 33.16 8.98 13.19
CA ARG A 313 33.61 7.76 12.49
C ARG A 313 32.45 7.11 11.73
N ALA A 314 31.30 6.94 12.38
CA ALA A 314 30.11 6.36 11.76
C ALA A 314 29.56 7.21 10.59
N LYS A 315 29.47 8.54 10.77
CA LYS A 315 29.08 9.49 9.70
C LYS A 315 30.06 9.42 8.53
N GLY A 316 31.37 9.39 8.79
CA GLY A 316 32.40 9.24 7.76
C GLY A 316 32.29 7.93 6.98
N TRP A 317 32.03 6.81 7.65
CA TRP A 317 31.81 5.49 7.04
C TRP A 317 30.55 5.48 6.15
N LEU A 318 29.43 6.01 6.65
CA LEU A 318 28.19 6.15 5.87
C LEU A 318 28.37 6.99 4.61
N GLN A 319 29.11 8.11 4.70
CA GLN A 319 29.39 8.95 3.53
C GLN A 319 30.29 8.26 2.51
N ARG A 320 31.28 7.46 2.94
CA ARG A 320 32.09 6.64 2.03
C ARG A 320 31.21 5.64 1.26
N ILE A 321 30.30 4.94 1.95
CA ILE A 321 29.34 4.03 1.30
C ILE A 321 28.44 4.77 0.30
N ARG A 322 27.91 5.93 0.68
CA ARG A 322 27.08 6.76 -0.22
C ARG A 322 27.86 7.20 -1.45
N TYR A 323 29.11 7.63 -1.30
CA TYR A 323 29.98 8.03 -2.39
C TYR A 323 30.26 6.86 -3.36
N THR A 324 30.57 5.67 -2.85
CA THR A 324 30.76 4.47 -3.70
C THR A 324 29.48 4.11 -4.47
N ARG A 325 28.29 4.27 -3.88
CA ARG A 325 27.01 4.07 -4.58
C ARG A 325 26.81 5.08 -5.71
N ILE A 326 27.14 6.36 -5.49
CA ILE A 326 27.08 7.41 -6.52
C ILE A 326 28.05 7.11 -7.67
N LEU A 327 29.28 6.67 -7.40
CA LEU A 327 30.24 6.28 -8.44
C LEU A 327 29.73 5.11 -9.30
N ARG A 328 29.10 4.09 -8.68
CA ARG A 328 28.48 2.97 -9.41
C ARG A 328 27.32 3.41 -10.29
N ALA A 329 26.50 4.36 -9.83
CA ALA A 329 25.42 4.94 -10.63
C ALA A 329 25.99 5.75 -11.83
N ALA A 330 27.00 6.58 -11.60
CA ALA A 330 27.67 7.34 -12.66
C ALA A 330 28.30 6.42 -13.73
N ALA A 331 29.02 5.37 -13.33
CA ALA A 331 29.57 4.37 -14.25
C ALA A 331 28.47 3.64 -15.04
N THR A 332 27.32 3.39 -14.43
CA THR A 332 26.15 2.78 -15.08
C THR A 332 25.58 3.71 -16.16
N ILE A 333 25.39 5.00 -15.87
CA ILE A 333 24.94 6.02 -16.84
C ILE A 333 25.95 6.11 -18.00
N GLN A 334 27.25 6.22 -17.71
CA GLN A 334 28.31 6.27 -18.72
C GLN A 334 28.27 5.06 -19.67
N ARG A 335 28.02 3.85 -19.15
CA ARG A 335 27.82 2.63 -19.95
C ARG A 335 26.60 2.73 -20.86
N TYR A 336 25.47 3.22 -20.37
CA TYR A 336 24.27 3.43 -21.19
C TYR A 336 24.49 4.48 -22.28
N CYS A 337 25.12 5.62 -21.98
CA CYS A 337 25.47 6.66 -22.96
C CYS A 337 26.37 6.12 -24.08
N ARG A 338 27.42 5.36 -23.74
CA ARG A 338 28.30 4.68 -24.71
C ARG A 338 27.49 3.73 -25.62
N GLY A 339 26.62 2.91 -25.03
CA GLY A 339 25.74 1.99 -25.77
C GLY A 339 24.74 2.70 -26.69
N SER A 340 24.11 3.80 -26.24
CA SER A 340 23.19 4.59 -27.05
C SER A 340 23.88 5.30 -28.21
N ARG A 341 25.12 5.78 -28.02
CA ARG A 341 25.94 6.33 -29.12
C ARG A 341 26.23 5.29 -30.20
N ALA A 342 26.60 4.07 -29.81
CA ALA A 342 26.80 2.94 -30.73
C ALA A 342 25.49 2.55 -31.47
N ARG A 343 24.37 2.41 -30.76
CA ARG A 343 23.05 2.12 -31.37
C ARG A 343 22.59 3.21 -32.35
N ARG A 344 22.84 4.49 -32.05
CA ARG A 344 22.53 5.60 -32.98
C ARG A 344 23.36 5.51 -34.25
N HIS A 345 24.66 5.26 -34.14
CA HIS A 345 25.55 5.09 -35.30
C HIS A 345 25.13 3.89 -36.17
N ALA A 346 24.84 2.73 -35.56
CA ALA A 346 24.35 1.55 -36.27
C ALA A 346 23.00 1.77 -36.97
N ARG A 347 22.07 2.54 -36.36
CA ARG A 347 20.81 2.94 -37.02
C ARG A 347 21.06 3.80 -38.26
N LEU A 348 21.95 4.79 -38.19
CA LEU A 348 22.32 5.63 -39.34
C LEU A 348 22.91 4.81 -40.49
N LEU A 349 23.83 3.89 -40.20
CA LEU A 349 24.39 2.97 -41.21
C LEU A 349 23.32 2.07 -41.85
N ARG A 350 22.39 1.54 -41.05
CA ARG A 350 21.25 0.74 -41.54
C ARG A 350 20.32 1.54 -42.44
N HIS A 351 19.98 2.78 -42.07
CA HIS A 351 19.15 3.67 -42.90
C HIS A 351 19.83 4.01 -44.22
N GLY A 352 21.13 4.32 -44.20
CA GLY A 352 21.93 4.53 -45.41
C GLY A 352 21.93 3.31 -46.34
N LYS A 353 22.15 2.10 -45.79
CA LYS A 353 22.07 0.85 -46.56
C LYS A 353 20.69 0.61 -47.15
N ALA A 354 19.62 0.84 -46.37
CA ALA A 354 18.24 0.67 -46.84
C ALA A 354 17.92 1.64 -47.99
N ALA A 355 18.29 2.92 -47.86
CA ALA A 355 18.11 3.92 -48.90
C ALA A 355 18.83 3.53 -50.20
N LEU A 356 20.08 3.04 -50.12
CA LEU A 356 20.83 2.55 -51.28
C LEU A 356 20.16 1.34 -51.95
N VAL A 357 19.60 0.40 -51.17
CA VAL A 357 18.85 -0.75 -51.72
C VAL A 357 17.58 -0.30 -52.43
N PHE A 358 16.78 0.59 -51.84
CA PHE A 358 15.60 1.15 -52.48
C PHE A 358 15.95 1.90 -53.77
N GLN A 359 16.95 2.79 -53.74
CA GLN A 359 17.40 3.54 -54.91
C GLN A 359 17.91 2.62 -56.03
N LYS A 360 18.71 1.59 -55.71
CA LYS A 360 19.19 0.60 -56.69
C LYS A 360 18.03 -0.16 -57.31
N ASN A 361 17.11 -0.69 -56.50
CA ASN A 361 16.00 -1.51 -56.98
C ASN A 361 15.04 -0.68 -57.83
N TYR A 362 14.71 0.55 -57.42
CA TYR A 362 13.89 1.48 -58.20
C TYR A 362 14.53 1.79 -59.56
N ARG A 363 15.80 2.19 -59.59
CA ARG A 363 16.55 2.44 -60.85
C ARG A 363 16.53 1.22 -61.78
N MET A 364 16.72 0.02 -61.22
CA MET A 364 16.65 -1.24 -61.99
C MET A 364 15.25 -1.49 -62.56
N VAL A 365 14.19 -1.33 -61.77
CA VAL A 365 12.80 -1.56 -62.21
C VAL A 365 12.41 -0.61 -63.33
N VAL A 366 12.70 0.70 -63.21
CA VAL A 366 12.39 1.71 -64.24
C VAL A 366 13.06 1.36 -65.57
N VAL A 367 14.36 1.05 -65.56
CA VAL A 367 15.10 0.67 -66.78
C VAL A 367 14.59 -0.65 -67.36
N ARG A 368 14.28 -1.64 -66.51
CA ARG A 368 13.74 -2.95 -66.94
C ARG A 368 12.36 -2.82 -67.58
N GLN A 369 11.46 -2.00 -67.01
CA GLN A 369 10.12 -1.76 -67.57
C GLN A 369 10.22 -1.10 -68.95
N LEU A 370 11.05 -0.06 -69.10
CA LEU A 370 11.29 0.60 -70.39
C LEU A 370 11.85 -0.38 -71.44
N PHE A 371 12.86 -1.18 -71.09
CA PHE A 371 13.42 -2.18 -71.99
C PHE A 371 12.38 -3.24 -72.41
N LEU A 372 11.57 -3.76 -71.48
CA LEU A 372 10.55 -4.75 -71.78
C LEU A 372 9.43 -4.18 -72.67
N MET A 373 9.04 -2.91 -72.47
CA MET A 373 8.08 -2.21 -73.33
C MET A 373 8.62 -2.10 -74.77
N ILE A 374 9.86 -1.62 -74.95
CA ILE A 374 10.50 -1.50 -76.27
C ILE A 374 10.63 -2.87 -76.94
N ARG A 375 11.04 -3.90 -76.19
CA ARG A 375 11.14 -5.28 -76.69
C ARG A 375 9.77 -5.81 -77.13
N GLN A 376 8.72 -5.61 -76.33
CA GLN A 376 7.37 -6.09 -76.65
C GLN A 376 6.82 -5.41 -77.91
N ALA A 377 6.98 -4.08 -78.03
CA ALA A 377 6.62 -3.34 -79.23
C ALA A 377 7.39 -3.88 -80.46
N THR A 378 8.71 -4.05 -80.34
CA THR A 378 9.58 -4.57 -81.41
C THR A 378 9.18 -5.96 -81.86
N VAL A 379 8.93 -6.89 -80.93
CA VAL A 379 8.49 -8.27 -81.24
C VAL A 379 7.11 -8.26 -81.92
N THR A 380 6.19 -7.40 -81.47
CA THR A 380 4.86 -7.25 -82.06
C THR A 380 4.94 -6.74 -83.50
N ILE A 381 5.75 -5.71 -83.75
CA ILE A 381 6.02 -5.17 -85.10
C ILE A 381 6.64 -6.25 -85.99
N GLN A 382 7.69 -6.95 -85.51
CA GLN A 382 8.34 -8.01 -86.27
C GLN A 382 7.39 -9.17 -86.60
N ALA A 383 6.54 -9.59 -85.66
CA ALA A 383 5.55 -10.64 -85.87
C ALA A 383 4.52 -10.22 -86.93
N PHE A 384 4.01 -8.99 -86.86
CA PHE A 384 3.11 -8.44 -87.87
C PHE A 384 3.76 -8.38 -89.26
N SER A 385 4.99 -7.86 -89.35
CA SER A 385 5.75 -7.78 -90.61
C SER A 385 6.02 -9.15 -91.22
N ARG A 386 6.47 -10.13 -90.42
CA ARG A 386 6.67 -11.52 -90.87
C ARG A 386 5.37 -12.16 -91.35
N GLY A 387 4.29 -12.00 -90.60
CA GLY A 387 2.96 -12.50 -90.98
C GLY A 387 2.44 -11.88 -92.28
N THR A 388 2.66 -10.57 -92.48
CA THR A 388 2.25 -9.87 -93.70
C THR A 388 3.09 -10.28 -94.91
N LEU A 389 4.40 -10.49 -94.74
CA LEU A 389 5.26 -11.06 -95.79
C LEU A 389 4.84 -12.49 -96.17
N ALA A 390 4.54 -13.34 -95.20
CA ALA A 390 4.05 -14.70 -95.44
C ALA A 390 2.71 -14.70 -96.19
N ARG A 391 1.76 -13.85 -95.78
CA ARG A 391 0.48 -13.66 -96.48
C ARG A 391 0.68 -13.15 -97.91
N ARG A 392 1.63 -12.25 -98.17
CA ARG A 392 1.95 -11.76 -99.53
C ARG A 392 2.50 -12.89 -100.42
N ARG A 393 3.45 -13.68 -99.91
CA ARG A 393 3.98 -14.86 -100.61
C ARG A 393 2.90 -15.91 -100.89
N HIS A 394 2.02 -16.18 -99.92
CA HIS A 394 0.90 -17.09 -100.12
C HIS A 394 -0.08 -16.61 -101.21
N ARG A 395 -0.42 -15.32 -101.23
CA ARG A 395 -1.26 -14.73 -102.30
C ARG A 395 -0.62 -14.89 -103.69
N GLN A 396 0.70 -14.71 -103.80
CA GLN A 396 1.43 -14.98 -105.05
C GLN A 396 1.32 -16.44 -105.46
N MET A 397 1.66 -17.40 -104.58
CA MET A 397 1.53 -18.83 -104.87
C MET A 397 0.10 -19.27 -105.25
N VAL A 398 -0.93 -18.66 -104.65
CA VAL A 398 -2.33 -18.92 -105.01
C VAL A 398 -2.68 -18.34 -106.40
N ALA A 399 -2.17 -17.16 -106.74
CA ALA A 399 -2.32 -16.59 -108.08
C ALA A 399 -1.63 -17.47 -109.14
N ASP A 400 -0.39 -17.92 -108.88
CA ASP A 400 0.37 -18.79 -109.78
C ASP A 400 -0.34 -20.14 -109.97
N ARG A 401 -0.81 -20.78 -108.89
CA ARG A 401 -1.63 -22.02 -108.98
C ARG A 401 -2.91 -21.81 -109.78
N ARG A 402 -3.60 -20.68 -109.62
CA ARG A 402 -4.79 -20.33 -110.42
C ARG A 402 -4.44 -20.14 -111.90
N ALA A 403 -3.31 -19.50 -112.21
CA ALA A 403 -2.81 -19.35 -113.57
C ALA A 403 -2.47 -20.72 -114.20
N VAL A 404 -1.78 -21.61 -113.48
CA VAL A 404 -1.48 -22.98 -113.94
C VAL A 404 -2.76 -23.79 -114.19
N LEU A 405 -3.76 -23.71 -113.30
CA LEU A 405 -5.06 -24.38 -113.50
C LEU A 405 -5.80 -23.84 -114.75
N LEU A 406 -5.74 -22.53 -114.99
CA LEU A 406 -6.32 -21.92 -116.19
C LEU A 406 -5.58 -22.37 -117.45
N GLN A 407 -4.24 -22.34 -117.45
CA GLN A 407 -3.41 -22.85 -118.54
C GLN A 407 -3.68 -24.33 -118.83
N ALA A 408 -3.82 -25.17 -117.80
CA ALA A 408 -4.17 -26.58 -117.95
C ALA A 408 -5.56 -26.78 -118.57
N ARG A 409 -6.57 -26.01 -118.14
CA ARG A 409 -7.91 -26.02 -118.76
C ARG A 409 -7.86 -25.61 -120.23
N VAL A 410 -7.11 -24.55 -120.58
CA VAL A 410 -6.95 -24.07 -121.96
C VAL A 410 -6.19 -25.08 -122.83
N ARG A 411 -5.08 -25.65 -122.36
CA ARG A 411 -4.34 -26.72 -123.05
C ARG A 411 -5.24 -27.94 -123.31
N GLY A 412 -6.01 -28.37 -122.31
CA GLY A 412 -6.99 -29.45 -122.46
C GLY A 412 -8.12 -29.11 -123.46
N TRP A 413 -8.56 -27.85 -123.53
CA TRP A 413 -9.52 -27.40 -124.54
C TRP A 413 -8.92 -27.40 -125.96
N LEU A 414 -7.68 -26.93 -126.13
CA LEU A 414 -6.96 -26.97 -127.41
C LEU A 414 -6.77 -28.41 -127.90
N ALA A 415 -6.36 -29.33 -127.03
CA ALA A 415 -6.24 -30.75 -127.36
C ALA A 415 -7.59 -31.36 -127.82
N ARG A 416 -8.67 -31.10 -127.07
CA ARG A 416 -10.04 -31.51 -127.48
C ARG A 416 -10.48 -30.88 -128.80
N ARG A 417 -10.12 -29.62 -129.07
CA ARG A 417 -10.42 -28.93 -130.34
C ARG A 417 -9.64 -29.56 -131.51
N SER A 418 -8.37 -29.90 -131.31
CA SER A 418 -7.55 -30.62 -132.28
C SER A 418 -8.13 -32.01 -132.60
N PHE A 419 -8.39 -32.83 -131.57
CA PHE A 419 -9.00 -34.13 -131.74
C PHE A 419 -10.37 -34.07 -132.44
N ARG A 420 -11.23 -33.09 -132.10
CA ARG A 420 -12.51 -32.89 -132.79
C ARG A 420 -12.33 -32.53 -134.26
N ARG A 421 -11.34 -31.70 -134.63
CA ARG A 421 -10.99 -31.40 -136.04
C ARG A 421 -10.50 -32.65 -136.77
N VAL A 422 -9.56 -33.40 -136.19
CA VAL A 422 -9.05 -34.65 -136.77
C VAL A 422 -10.19 -35.67 -136.94
N ARG A 423 -11.03 -35.87 -135.92
CA ARG A 423 -12.20 -36.77 -135.99
C ARG A 423 -13.18 -36.34 -137.08
N ALA A 424 -13.45 -35.04 -137.24
CA ALA A 424 -14.32 -34.54 -138.31
C ALA A 424 -13.70 -34.78 -139.70
N ALA A 425 -12.39 -34.55 -139.87
CA ALA A 425 -11.68 -34.82 -141.12
C ALA A 425 -11.62 -36.33 -141.44
N VAL A 426 -11.40 -37.18 -140.44
CA VAL A 426 -11.44 -38.65 -140.58
C VAL A 426 -12.85 -39.12 -140.96
N VAL A 427 -13.89 -38.63 -140.29
CA VAL A 427 -15.29 -38.95 -140.65
C VAL A 427 -15.61 -38.47 -142.07
N TYR A 428 -15.15 -37.27 -142.46
CA TYR A 428 -15.31 -36.78 -143.83
C TYR A 428 -14.59 -37.68 -144.85
N MET A 429 -13.34 -38.06 -144.61
CA MET A 429 -12.61 -39.01 -145.47
C MET A 429 -13.28 -40.39 -145.50
N GLN A 430 -13.76 -40.92 -144.37
CA GLN A 430 -14.53 -42.16 -144.31
C GLN A 430 -15.83 -42.05 -145.14
N CYS A 431 -16.54 -40.94 -145.07
CA CYS A 431 -17.70 -40.66 -145.93
C CYS A 431 -17.31 -40.59 -147.42
N CYS A 432 -16.19 -39.95 -147.78
CA CYS A 432 -15.67 -39.93 -149.15
C CYS A 432 -15.27 -41.33 -149.64
N VAL A 433 -14.63 -42.15 -148.81
CA VAL A 433 -14.26 -43.55 -149.14
C VAL A 433 -15.51 -44.41 -149.29
N ARG A 434 -16.48 -44.33 -148.37
CA ARG A 434 -17.79 -45.00 -148.48
C ARG A 434 -18.53 -44.58 -149.75
N ARG A 435 -18.55 -43.28 -150.08
CA ARG A 435 -19.14 -42.74 -151.33
C ARG A 435 -18.40 -43.21 -152.58
N ARG A 436 -17.07 -43.38 -152.52
CA ARG A 436 -16.23 -43.91 -153.61
C ARG A 436 -16.41 -45.42 -153.78
N ALA A 437 -16.62 -46.16 -152.69
CA ALA A 437 -17.00 -47.57 -152.71
C ALA A 437 -18.40 -47.76 -153.32
N ALA A 438 -19.40 -47.03 -152.84
CA ALA A 438 -20.75 -47.01 -153.42
C ALA A 438 -20.76 -46.56 -154.89
N ARG A 439 -19.86 -45.64 -155.31
CA ARG A 439 -19.67 -45.32 -156.74
C ARG A 439 -19.05 -46.47 -157.55
N ARG A 440 -18.11 -47.25 -156.99
CA ARG A 440 -17.59 -48.46 -157.65
C ARG A 440 -18.69 -49.52 -157.78
N GLU A 441 -19.48 -49.70 -156.74
CA GLU A 441 -20.63 -50.62 -156.72
C GLU A 441 -21.69 -50.18 -157.74
N LEU A 442 -22.05 -48.90 -157.78
CA LEU A 442 -22.92 -48.33 -158.82
C LEU A 442 -22.34 -48.51 -160.24
N LEU A 443 -21.02 -48.42 -160.42
CA LEU A 443 -20.37 -48.68 -161.71
C LEU A 443 -20.39 -50.17 -162.07
N LYS A 444 -20.31 -51.06 -161.07
CA LYS A 444 -20.46 -52.51 -161.22
C LYS A 444 -21.90 -52.84 -161.63
N LEU A 445 -22.88 -52.35 -160.87
CA LEU A 445 -24.30 -52.44 -161.16
C LEU A 445 -24.68 -51.78 -162.50
N LYS A 446 -24.01 -50.71 -162.94
CA LYS A 446 -24.21 -50.12 -164.28
C LYS A 446 -23.58 -50.92 -165.43
N LYS A 447 -22.57 -51.75 -165.16
CA LYS A 447 -22.08 -52.75 -166.12
C LYS A 447 -23.03 -53.95 -166.17
N GLU A 448 -23.49 -54.41 -165.00
CA GLU A 448 -24.46 -55.51 -164.84
C GLU A 448 -25.87 -55.12 -165.37
N ALA A 449 -26.26 -53.84 -165.35
CA ALA A 449 -27.52 -53.35 -165.90
C ALA A 449 -27.50 -53.05 -167.41
N ARG A 450 -26.41 -53.40 -168.13
CA ARG A 450 -26.36 -53.34 -169.61
C ARG A 450 -26.65 -54.68 -170.29
N SER A 451 -26.78 -55.78 -169.56
CA SER A 451 -27.26 -57.06 -170.11
C SER A 451 -28.79 -57.09 -170.12
N VAL A 452 -29.37 -57.24 -171.32
CA VAL A 452 -30.79 -56.94 -171.63
C VAL A 452 -31.79 -57.97 -171.08
N GLU A 453 -31.35 -59.16 -170.67
CA GLU A 453 -32.26 -60.29 -170.38
C GLU A 453 -33.01 -60.16 -169.05
N ARG A 454 -32.37 -59.64 -167.99
CA ARG A 454 -32.95 -59.66 -166.63
C ARG A 454 -34.10 -58.65 -166.41
N PHE A 455 -34.31 -57.72 -167.34
CA PHE A 455 -35.38 -56.72 -167.26
C PHE A 455 -36.78 -57.35 -167.46
N ARG A 456 -36.87 -58.49 -168.16
CA ARG A 456 -38.14 -59.20 -168.39
C ARG A 456 -38.62 -60.03 -167.18
N GLU A 457 -37.69 -60.57 -166.39
CA GLU A 457 -38.02 -61.38 -165.21
C GLU A 457 -38.47 -60.52 -164.02
N LEU A 458 -37.86 -59.34 -163.85
CA LEU A 458 -38.14 -58.49 -162.70
C LEU A 458 -39.54 -57.85 -162.75
N ASN A 459 -40.06 -57.51 -163.94
CA ASN A 459 -41.36 -56.83 -164.07
C ASN A 459 -42.54 -57.69 -163.59
N LYS A 460 -42.62 -58.98 -163.95
CA LYS A 460 -43.68 -59.87 -163.45
C LYS A 460 -43.66 -60.01 -161.91
N GLY A 461 -42.47 -60.08 -161.32
CA GLY A 461 -42.32 -60.11 -159.86
C GLY A 461 -42.64 -58.78 -159.18
N MET A 462 -42.57 -57.66 -159.92
CA MET A 462 -42.82 -56.32 -159.41
C MET A 462 -44.31 -55.94 -159.47
N GLU A 463 -45.03 -56.33 -160.52
CA GLU A 463 -46.49 -56.15 -160.61
C GLU A 463 -47.23 -56.91 -159.50
N VAL A 464 -46.87 -58.18 -159.25
CA VAL A 464 -47.43 -58.97 -158.14
C VAL A 464 -47.11 -58.36 -156.77
N LYS A 465 -45.90 -57.82 -156.59
CA LYS A 465 -45.51 -57.13 -155.35
C LYS A 465 -46.22 -55.79 -155.16
N VAL A 466 -46.46 -55.01 -156.22
CA VAL A 466 -47.27 -53.79 -156.15
C VAL A 466 -48.68 -54.15 -155.71
N MET A 467 -49.31 -55.16 -156.30
CA MET A 467 -50.67 -55.57 -155.91
C MET A 467 -50.74 -56.10 -154.46
N GLN A 468 -49.75 -56.90 -154.01
CA GLN A 468 -49.66 -57.34 -152.62
C GLN A 468 -49.38 -56.19 -151.62
N LEU A 469 -48.59 -55.19 -152.02
CA LEU A 469 -48.29 -54.04 -151.18
C LEU A 469 -49.44 -53.04 -151.12
N GLN A 470 -50.18 -52.85 -152.21
CA GLN A 470 -51.40 -52.04 -152.23
C GLN A 470 -52.43 -52.62 -151.25
N LEU A 471 -52.67 -53.93 -151.34
CA LEU A 471 -53.60 -54.63 -150.45
C LEU A 471 -53.15 -54.59 -148.98
N ARG A 472 -51.84 -54.68 -148.69
CA ARG A 472 -51.30 -54.50 -147.32
C ARG A 472 -51.36 -53.05 -146.83
N ALA A 473 -51.14 -52.07 -147.69
CA ALA A 473 -51.19 -50.65 -147.33
C ALA A 473 -52.61 -50.21 -147.02
N ASP A 474 -53.60 -50.61 -147.82
CA ASP A 474 -55.01 -50.30 -147.58
C ASP A 474 -55.55 -51.01 -146.33
N GLN A 475 -55.08 -52.23 -146.05
CA GLN A 475 -55.36 -52.94 -144.79
C GLN A 475 -54.75 -52.21 -143.58
N GLN A 476 -53.47 -51.84 -143.64
CA GLN A 476 -52.81 -51.08 -142.56
C GLN A 476 -53.36 -49.65 -142.39
N ALA A 477 -53.90 -49.04 -143.44
CA ALA A 477 -54.59 -47.75 -143.36
C ALA A 477 -55.92 -47.87 -142.60
N LYS A 478 -56.70 -48.92 -142.87
CA LYS A 478 -57.95 -49.22 -142.13
C LYS A 478 -57.68 -49.65 -140.68
N GLU A 479 -56.63 -50.43 -140.42
CA GLU A 479 -56.19 -50.77 -139.05
C GLU A 479 -55.70 -49.52 -138.29
N ASN A 480 -54.95 -48.62 -138.94
CA ASN A 480 -54.52 -47.38 -138.29
C ASN A 480 -55.64 -46.34 -138.10
N SER A 481 -56.68 -46.30 -138.95
CA SER A 481 -57.82 -45.41 -138.71
C SER A 481 -58.66 -45.92 -137.53
N SER A 482 -59.01 -47.21 -137.53
CA SER A 482 -59.76 -47.85 -136.43
C SER A 482 -58.99 -47.85 -135.10
N LEU A 483 -57.67 -48.05 -135.10
CA LEU A 483 -56.84 -47.88 -133.91
C LEU A 483 -56.70 -46.41 -133.46
N ARG A 484 -56.80 -45.43 -134.36
CA ARG A 484 -56.75 -44.01 -133.99
C ARG A 484 -58.06 -43.50 -133.41
N GLU A 485 -59.20 -43.93 -133.95
CA GLU A 485 -60.51 -43.62 -133.37
C GLU A 485 -60.68 -44.31 -132.02
N THR A 486 -60.27 -45.57 -131.87
CA THR A 486 -60.29 -46.24 -130.57
C THR A 486 -59.27 -45.67 -129.58
N LEU A 487 -58.05 -45.27 -129.98
CA LEU A 487 -57.12 -44.59 -129.07
C LEU A 487 -57.56 -43.15 -128.71
N ALA A 488 -58.32 -42.46 -129.57
CA ALA A 488 -58.96 -41.20 -129.21
C ALA A 488 -60.10 -41.43 -128.20
N ALA A 489 -60.93 -42.45 -128.42
CA ALA A 489 -61.95 -42.88 -127.47
C ALA A 489 -61.32 -43.32 -126.12
N TYR A 490 -60.22 -44.08 -126.13
CA TYR A 490 -59.52 -44.50 -124.92
C TYR A 490 -58.74 -43.37 -124.23
N ARG A 491 -58.33 -42.30 -124.93
CA ARG A 491 -57.79 -41.10 -124.25
C ARG A 491 -58.88 -40.30 -123.56
N GLY A 492 -60.04 -40.12 -124.21
CA GLY A 492 -61.23 -39.56 -123.55
C GLY A 492 -61.69 -40.43 -122.39
N ALA A 493 -61.69 -41.75 -122.55
CA ALA A 493 -61.99 -42.70 -121.49
C ALA A 493 -60.94 -42.65 -120.37
N ALA A 494 -59.65 -42.47 -120.64
CA ALA A 494 -58.61 -42.37 -119.61
C ALA A 494 -58.67 -41.05 -118.82
N GLU A 495 -59.02 -39.92 -119.45
CA GLU A 495 -59.26 -38.65 -118.73
C GLU A 495 -60.57 -38.69 -117.93
N ALA A 496 -61.62 -39.31 -118.48
CA ALA A 496 -62.84 -39.60 -117.76
C ALA A 496 -62.61 -40.61 -116.63
N GLU A 497 -61.74 -41.62 -116.80
CA GLU A 497 -61.32 -42.58 -115.77
C GLU A 497 -60.46 -41.89 -114.70
N LEU A 498 -59.67 -40.86 -115.02
CA LEU A 498 -58.91 -40.10 -114.02
C LEU A 498 -59.81 -39.15 -113.21
N GLN A 499 -60.85 -38.59 -113.81
CA GLN A 499 -61.90 -37.87 -113.08
C GLN A 499 -62.82 -38.83 -112.31
N ALA A 500 -63.14 -40.00 -112.87
CA ALA A 500 -63.91 -41.04 -112.21
C ALA A 500 -63.11 -41.71 -111.09
N LEU A 501 -61.78 -41.86 -111.19
CA LEU A 501 -60.90 -42.33 -110.11
C LEU A 501 -60.80 -41.29 -108.99
N ARG A 502 -60.81 -39.99 -109.30
CA ARG A 502 -60.91 -38.94 -108.27
C ARG A 502 -62.29 -38.89 -107.61
N ALA A 503 -63.37 -39.05 -108.39
CA ALA A 503 -64.73 -39.14 -107.86
C ALA A 503 -65.00 -40.45 -107.09
N THR A 504 -64.40 -41.58 -107.50
CA THR A 504 -64.53 -42.87 -106.79
C THR A 504 -63.61 -42.98 -105.60
N VAL A 505 -62.45 -42.31 -105.56
CA VAL A 505 -61.70 -42.11 -104.30
C VAL A 505 -62.57 -41.35 -103.29
N GLN A 506 -63.21 -40.24 -103.69
CA GLN A 506 -64.16 -39.52 -102.84
C GLN A 506 -65.44 -40.33 -102.49
N LYS A 507 -65.75 -41.39 -103.24
CA LYS A 507 -66.91 -42.29 -102.99
C LYS A 507 -66.53 -43.59 -102.27
N LEU A 508 -65.24 -43.89 -102.15
CA LEU A 508 -64.68 -45.01 -101.39
C LEU A 508 -64.13 -44.56 -100.03
N GLU A 509 -63.81 -43.27 -99.88
CA GLU A 509 -63.66 -42.60 -98.58
C GLU A 509 -64.94 -42.68 -97.72
N SER A 510 -66.12 -42.90 -98.32
CA SER A 510 -67.39 -43.07 -97.58
C SER A 510 -67.81 -44.51 -97.30
N GLN A 511 -67.03 -45.53 -97.72
CA GLN A 511 -67.35 -46.95 -97.48
C GLN A 511 -66.20 -47.78 -96.90
N LYS A 512 -65.21 -47.12 -96.29
CA LYS A 512 -64.28 -47.78 -95.35
C LYS A 512 -64.90 -47.88 -93.95
N GLN A 513 -65.99 -48.65 -93.84
CA GLN A 513 -66.42 -49.21 -92.56
C GLN A 513 -66.38 -50.74 -92.69
N GLU A 514 -65.59 -51.39 -91.82
CA GLU A 514 -65.55 -52.84 -91.57
C GLU A 514 -64.98 -53.73 -92.70
N LYS A 515 -64.41 -54.95 -92.50
CA LYS A 515 -63.76 -55.66 -91.35
C LYS A 515 -62.88 -56.82 -91.95
N PRO A 516 -62.21 -57.75 -91.20
CA PRO A 516 -60.91 -58.31 -91.62
C PRO A 516 -60.88 -59.79 -92.13
N PRO A 517 -60.18 -60.76 -91.49
CA PRO A 517 -59.25 -61.74 -92.09
C PRO A 517 -59.95 -63.13 -92.36
N PRO A 518 -59.32 -64.34 -92.47
CA PRO A 518 -57.92 -64.86 -92.37
C PRO A 518 -57.61 -65.83 -93.57
N PRO A 519 -56.92 -67.01 -93.51
CA PRO A 519 -55.97 -67.64 -92.54
C PRO A 519 -54.64 -68.18 -93.15
N ILE A 520 -53.86 -68.90 -92.32
CA ILE A 520 -52.46 -69.37 -92.51
C ILE A 520 -52.39 -70.92 -92.64
N SER A 521 -51.23 -71.49 -93.02
CA SER A 521 -50.95 -72.95 -92.95
C SER A 521 -49.60 -73.30 -92.28
N ASP A 522 -49.57 -73.23 -90.95
CA ASP A 522 -49.11 -74.22 -89.95
C ASP A 522 -47.85 -75.10 -90.09
N LYS A 523 -46.96 -74.97 -91.08
CA LYS A 523 -45.63 -75.66 -91.05
C LYS A 523 -44.38 -74.82 -91.31
N GLU A 524 -44.50 -73.64 -91.90
CA GLU A 524 -43.37 -72.69 -92.06
C GLU A 524 -43.34 -71.59 -90.99
N VAL A 525 -44.19 -71.72 -89.97
CA VAL A 525 -44.42 -70.72 -88.92
C VAL A 525 -43.71 -71.09 -87.62
N GLU A 526 -43.60 -72.38 -87.29
CA GLU A 526 -43.04 -72.86 -86.01
C GLU A 526 -41.55 -72.49 -85.84
N ASP A 527 -40.75 -72.61 -86.90
CA ASP A 527 -39.33 -72.29 -86.86
C ASP A 527 -39.03 -70.80 -87.06
N ARG A 528 -39.96 -70.03 -87.65
CA ARG A 528 -39.90 -68.55 -87.61
C ARG A 528 -40.23 -68.03 -86.22
N LYS A 529 -41.31 -68.52 -85.57
CA LYS A 529 -41.70 -68.13 -84.21
C LYS A 529 -40.58 -68.31 -83.20
N ARG A 530 -39.85 -69.44 -83.20
CA ARG A 530 -38.75 -69.67 -82.24
C ARG A 530 -37.54 -68.75 -82.42
N ALA A 531 -37.31 -68.24 -83.63
CA ALA A 531 -36.26 -67.25 -83.92
C ALA A 531 -36.74 -65.82 -83.58
N GLU A 532 -38.00 -65.51 -83.89
CA GLU A 532 -38.63 -64.22 -83.58
C GLU A 532 -38.86 -64.05 -82.08
N GLU A 533 -39.25 -65.07 -81.32
CA GLU A 533 -39.42 -64.99 -79.86
C GLU A 533 -38.10 -64.69 -79.13
N LYS A 534 -36.98 -65.30 -79.53
CA LYS A 534 -35.67 -65.00 -78.91
C LYS A 534 -35.23 -63.56 -79.19
N THR A 535 -35.36 -63.11 -80.44
CA THR A 535 -35.01 -61.73 -80.80
C THR A 535 -35.99 -60.71 -80.19
N ALA A 536 -37.27 -61.04 -80.04
CA ALA A 536 -38.26 -60.21 -79.36
C ALA A 536 -38.01 -60.13 -77.85
N GLN A 537 -37.60 -61.23 -77.21
CA GLN A 537 -37.23 -61.26 -75.79
C GLN A 537 -35.95 -60.45 -75.52
N GLU A 538 -34.90 -60.58 -76.34
CA GLU A 538 -33.70 -59.73 -76.25
C GLU A 538 -34.03 -58.25 -76.50
N ILE A 539 -34.86 -57.92 -77.50
CA ILE A 539 -35.29 -56.55 -77.77
C ILE A 539 -36.16 -55.98 -76.65
N LEU A 540 -36.98 -56.79 -75.97
CA LEU A 540 -37.76 -56.36 -74.80
C LEU A 540 -36.88 -56.15 -73.56
N CYS A 541 -35.93 -57.05 -73.28
CA CYS A 541 -34.97 -56.88 -72.19
C CYS A 541 -34.12 -55.62 -72.41
N LEU A 542 -33.54 -55.44 -73.60
CA LEU A 542 -32.73 -54.27 -73.93
C LEU A 542 -33.54 -52.96 -73.94
N LYS A 543 -34.83 -52.99 -74.34
CA LYS A 543 -35.71 -51.81 -74.22
C LYS A 543 -36.03 -51.50 -72.76
N HIS A 544 -36.30 -52.50 -71.94
CA HIS A 544 -36.58 -52.31 -70.52
C HIS A 544 -35.33 -51.78 -69.78
N GLU A 545 -34.15 -52.30 -70.11
CA GLU A 545 -32.87 -51.86 -69.57
C GLU A 545 -32.51 -50.43 -70.03
N VAL A 546 -32.76 -50.08 -71.30
CA VAL A 546 -32.61 -48.69 -71.77
C VAL A 546 -33.60 -47.74 -71.10
N GLU A 547 -34.85 -48.16 -70.86
CA GLU A 547 -35.81 -47.33 -70.11
C GLU A 547 -35.44 -47.20 -68.61
N ILE A 548 -34.90 -48.25 -67.98
CA ILE A 548 -34.39 -48.19 -66.60
C ILE A 548 -33.21 -47.21 -66.55
N LEU A 549 -32.22 -47.36 -67.44
CA LEU A 549 -31.07 -46.46 -67.52
C LEU A 549 -31.46 -45.02 -67.89
N GLN A 550 -32.55 -44.81 -68.63
CA GLN A 550 -33.13 -43.48 -68.86
C GLN A 550 -33.77 -42.91 -67.58
N ARG A 551 -34.57 -43.69 -66.86
CA ARG A 551 -35.16 -43.29 -65.57
C ARG A 551 -34.09 -43.03 -64.51
N GLU A 552 -33.06 -43.86 -64.40
CA GLU A 552 -31.92 -43.64 -63.51
C GLU A 552 -31.12 -42.39 -63.89
N LYS A 553 -30.91 -42.14 -65.19
CA LYS A 553 -30.25 -40.91 -65.66
C LYS A 553 -31.08 -39.67 -65.35
N GLU A 554 -32.40 -39.72 -65.52
CA GLU A 554 -33.32 -38.63 -65.18
C GLU A 554 -33.39 -38.41 -63.66
N GLN A 555 -33.43 -39.49 -62.88
CA GLN A 555 -33.39 -39.44 -61.42
C GLN A 555 -32.07 -38.86 -60.90
N VAL A 556 -30.91 -39.31 -61.41
CA VAL A 556 -29.60 -38.75 -61.06
C VAL A 556 -29.45 -37.30 -61.55
N SER A 557 -30.11 -36.91 -62.65
CA SER A 557 -30.18 -35.51 -63.08
C SER A 557 -30.98 -34.67 -62.09
N SER A 558 -32.16 -35.16 -61.67
CA SER A 558 -33.01 -34.51 -60.66
C SER A 558 -32.30 -34.40 -59.32
N GLU A 559 -31.66 -35.47 -58.84
CA GLU A 559 -30.92 -35.47 -57.57
C GLU A 559 -29.71 -34.53 -57.63
N LYS A 560 -29.02 -34.43 -58.78
CA LYS A 560 -27.94 -33.46 -59.00
C LYS A 560 -28.46 -32.02 -59.01
N GLU A 561 -29.59 -31.77 -59.65
CA GLU A 561 -30.23 -30.44 -59.69
C GLU A 561 -30.72 -30.04 -58.29
N ASP A 562 -31.40 -30.94 -57.57
CA ASP A 562 -31.79 -30.77 -56.17
C ASP A 562 -30.61 -30.54 -55.22
N LEU A 563 -29.52 -31.30 -55.35
CA LEU A 563 -28.31 -31.10 -54.57
C LEU A 563 -27.64 -29.76 -54.91
N SER A 564 -27.65 -29.35 -56.18
CA SER A 564 -27.13 -28.05 -56.59
C SER A 564 -27.97 -26.89 -56.04
N ALA A 565 -29.30 -27.03 -56.04
CA ALA A 565 -30.24 -26.07 -55.46
C ALA A 565 -30.07 -25.99 -53.93
N ARG A 566 -29.96 -27.13 -53.23
CA ARG A 566 -29.70 -27.18 -51.78
C ARG A 566 -28.35 -26.58 -51.41
N LEU A 567 -27.30 -26.81 -52.21
CA LEU A 567 -25.99 -26.17 -52.01
C LEU A 567 -26.06 -24.66 -52.22
N LEU A 568 -26.79 -24.18 -53.24
CA LEU A 568 -27.00 -22.75 -53.47
C LEU A 568 -27.79 -22.11 -52.33
N GLN A 569 -28.83 -22.78 -51.84
CA GLN A 569 -29.68 -22.32 -50.73
C GLN A 569 -28.93 -22.34 -49.39
N LEU A 570 -28.05 -23.32 -49.15
CA LEU A 570 -27.12 -23.34 -48.01
C LEU A 570 -26.09 -22.21 -48.12
N GLN A 571 -25.53 -21.94 -49.30
CA GLN A 571 -24.62 -20.80 -49.49
C GLN A 571 -25.32 -19.44 -49.31
N GLN A 572 -26.56 -19.30 -49.78
CA GLN A 572 -27.37 -18.09 -49.58
C GLN A 572 -27.72 -17.89 -48.10
N THR A 573 -28.27 -18.89 -47.41
CA THR A 573 -28.58 -18.79 -45.97
C THR A 573 -27.32 -18.59 -45.11
N GLN A 574 -26.19 -19.19 -45.48
CA GLN A 574 -24.90 -18.94 -44.82
C GLN A 574 -24.41 -17.50 -45.08
N ALA A 575 -24.52 -16.98 -46.30
CA ALA A 575 -24.17 -15.60 -46.62
C ALA A 575 -25.08 -14.60 -45.91
N GLU A 576 -26.40 -14.84 -45.85
CA GLU A 576 -27.37 -14.02 -45.12
C GLU A 576 -27.13 -14.05 -43.61
N SER A 577 -26.84 -15.22 -43.01
CA SER A 577 -26.51 -15.29 -41.58
C SER A 577 -25.20 -14.58 -41.24
N VAL A 578 -24.19 -14.64 -42.12
CA VAL A 578 -22.94 -13.87 -41.98
C VAL A 578 -23.20 -12.38 -42.16
N GLN A 579 -24.02 -11.95 -43.13
CA GLN A 579 -24.39 -10.54 -43.29
C GLN A 579 -25.18 -10.02 -42.09
N GLN A 580 -26.14 -10.78 -41.55
CA GLN A 580 -26.87 -10.40 -40.33
C GLN A 580 -25.96 -10.37 -39.10
N ALA A 581 -25.00 -11.29 -38.99
CA ALA A 581 -24.01 -11.27 -37.90
C ALA A 581 -23.06 -10.06 -38.00
N VAL A 582 -22.61 -9.74 -39.22
CA VAL A 582 -21.77 -8.55 -39.49
C VAL A 582 -22.56 -7.26 -39.26
N MET A 583 -23.84 -7.18 -39.67
CA MET A 583 -24.70 -6.04 -39.36
C MET A 583 -24.91 -5.86 -37.86
N LYS A 584 -25.30 -6.92 -37.13
CA LYS A 584 -25.48 -6.83 -35.67
C LYS A 584 -24.18 -6.49 -34.93
N ALA A 585 -23.04 -7.01 -35.39
CA ALA A 585 -21.73 -6.63 -34.86
C ALA A 585 -21.38 -5.18 -35.17
N SER A 586 -21.72 -4.69 -36.37
CA SER A 586 -21.51 -3.29 -36.77
C SER A 586 -22.43 -2.34 -36.00
N GLU A 587 -23.69 -2.71 -35.75
CA GLU A 587 -24.65 -1.94 -34.96
C GLU A 587 -24.24 -1.90 -33.48
N ALA A 588 -23.78 -3.03 -32.92
CA ALA A 588 -23.22 -3.08 -31.57
C ALA A 588 -21.96 -2.21 -31.44
N LEU A 589 -21.04 -2.29 -32.41
CA LEU A 589 -19.83 -1.47 -32.44
C LEU A 589 -20.15 0.02 -32.63
N GLN A 590 -21.18 0.36 -33.41
CA GLN A 590 -21.67 1.73 -33.57
C GLN A 590 -22.28 2.25 -32.27
N ALA A 591 -23.07 1.42 -31.58
CA ALA A 591 -23.65 1.76 -30.28
C ALA A 591 -22.58 1.94 -29.19
N GLU A 592 -21.57 1.05 -29.12
CA GLU A 592 -20.42 1.22 -28.23
C GLU A 592 -19.63 2.50 -28.55
N LEU A 593 -19.43 2.79 -29.84
CA LEU A 593 -18.77 4.02 -30.30
C LEU A 593 -19.57 5.28 -29.93
N ASP A 594 -20.90 5.25 -30.02
CA ASP A 594 -21.76 6.37 -29.64
C ASP A 594 -21.90 6.50 -28.11
N GLU A 595 -21.84 5.39 -27.36
CA GLU A 595 -21.73 5.40 -25.90
C GLU A 595 -20.37 5.98 -25.45
N GLU A 596 -19.27 5.65 -26.12
CA GLU A 596 -17.97 6.27 -25.88
C GLU A 596 -17.92 7.74 -26.33
N LYS A 597 -18.59 8.14 -27.42
CA LYS A 597 -18.75 9.57 -27.76
C LYS A 597 -19.53 10.33 -26.69
N THR A 598 -20.60 9.76 -26.13
CA THR A 598 -21.38 10.42 -25.07
C THR A 598 -20.62 10.47 -23.74
N LYS A 599 -19.87 9.42 -23.38
CA LYS A 599 -18.92 9.45 -22.25
C LYS A 599 -17.82 10.50 -22.47
N TYR A 600 -17.25 10.59 -23.66
CA TYR A 600 -16.23 11.58 -24.01
C TYR A 600 -16.78 13.01 -23.98
N GLN A 601 -18.00 13.24 -24.45
CA GLN A 601 -18.70 14.53 -24.30
C GLN A 601 -19.00 14.86 -22.83
N GLY A 602 -19.37 13.86 -22.01
CA GLY A 602 -19.52 14.02 -20.56
C GLY A 602 -18.20 14.41 -19.89
N LEU A 603 -17.13 13.69 -20.21
CA LEU A 603 -15.78 13.96 -19.71
C LEU A 603 -15.26 15.33 -20.17
N LEU A 604 -15.56 15.75 -21.40
CA LEU A 604 -15.26 17.11 -21.88
C LEU A 604 -16.02 18.15 -21.07
N ARG A 605 -17.32 17.96 -20.81
CA ARG A 605 -18.11 18.90 -19.98
C ARG A 605 -17.56 18.99 -18.56
N ASP A 606 -17.19 17.87 -17.96
CA ASP A 606 -16.57 17.86 -16.63
C ASP A 606 -15.16 18.48 -16.65
N PHE A 607 -14.39 18.30 -17.73
CA PHE A 607 -13.11 18.98 -17.94
C PHE A 607 -13.29 20.49 -18.10
N THR A 608 -14.24 20.97 -18.92
CA THR A 608 -14.54 22.41 -19.03
C THR A 608 -15.02 22.99 -17.69
N ARG A 609 -15.77 22.20 -16.91
CA ARG A 609 -16.23 22.58 -15.57
C ARG A 609 -15.10 22.57 -14.53
N LEU A 610 -14.05 21.76 -14.76
CA LEU A 610 -12.85 21.72 -13.94
C LEU A 610 -11.87 22.84 -14.31
N GLU A 611 -11.70 23.16 -15.60
CA GLU A 611 -11.03 24.36 -16.09
C GLU A 611 -11.72 25.62 -15.56
N GLN A 612 -13.04 25.73 -15.69
CA GLN A 612 -13.80 26.83 -15.08
C GLN A 612 -13.57 26.90 -13.57
N ARG A 613 -13.52 25.78 -12.84
CA ARG A 613 -13.20 25.79 -11.40
C ARG A 613 -11.75 26.19 -11.13
N TYR A 614 -10.82 25.81 -11.98
CA TYR A 614 -9.40 26.17 -11.90
C TYR A 614 -9.19 27.67 -12.18
N ASP A 615 -9.85 28.22 -13.20
CA ASP A 615 -9.83 29.65 -13.50
C ASP A 615 -10.59 30.45 -12.43
N ASN A 616 -11.72 29.97 -11.91
CA ASN A 616 -12.36 30.59 -10.72
C ASN A 616 -11.43 30.56 -9.49
N LEU A 617 -10.63 29.50 -9.29
CA LEU A 617 -9.63 29.43 -8.20
C LEU A 617 -8.43 30.37 -8.45
N LYS A 618 -8.08 30.59 -9.72
CA LYS A 618 -7.01 31.49 -10.18
C LYS A 618 -7.43 32.96 -10.07
N GLU A 619 -8.67 33.29 -10.41
CA GLU A 619 -9.31 34.60 -10.19
C GLU A 619 -9.48 34.88 -8.69
N MET A 620 -9.91 33.90 -7.89
CA MET A 620 -9.96 34.01 -6.43
C MET A 620 -8.58 34.16 -5.77
N SER A 621 -7.48 33.95 -6.52
CA SER A 621 -6.11 34.23 -6.07
C SER A 621 -5.62 35.65 -6.43
N LEU A 622 -6.46 36.48 -7.06
CA LEU A 622 -6.18 37.87 -7.42
C LEU A 622 -7.28 38.79 -6.88
N LEU A 623 -7.13 39.29 -5.66
CA LEU A 623 -7.87 40.46 -5.19
C LEU A 623 -7.19 41.76 -5.68
N PRO A 624 -7.96 42.85 -5.90
CA PRO A 624 -7.59 43.87 -6.87
C PRO A 624 -7.10 45.18 -6.27
N GLU A 625 -6.25 45.91 -7.01
CA GLU A 625 -6.18 47.37 -6.93
C GLU A 625 -6.96 48.02 -8.10
N PRO A 626 -7.51 49.24 -7.94
CA PRO A 626 -8.48 49.82 -8.86
C PRO A 626 -7.83 50.89 -9.80
N PRO A 627 -8.58 51.65 -10.63
CA PRO A 627 -8.96 51.20 -11.97
C PRO A 627 -8.63 52.24 -13.08
N LYS A 628 -8.69 51.84 -14.37
CA LYS A 628 -8.93 52.79 -15.49
C LYS A 628 -9.28 52.09 -16.82
N GLY A 629 -10.37 52.55 -17.48
CA GLY A 629 -10.76 52.18 -18.86
C GLY A 629 -11.44 50.80 -19.00
N HIS A 630 -12.76 50.61 -19.14
CA HIS A 630 -13.66 51.11 -20.21
C HIS A 630 -13.09 50.86 -21.62
N ARG A 631 -13.74 50.13 -22.55
CA ARG A 631 -15.18 49.83 -22.74
C ARG A 631 -15.39 48.51 -23.53
N ARG A 632 -16.45 47.77 -23.15
CA ARG A 632 -17.55 47.20 -23.98
C ARG A 632 -17.24 46.41 -25.27
N SER A 633 -17.79 45.19 -25.33
CA SER A 633 -18.94 44.77 -26.17
C SER A 633 -19.09 45.37 -27.58
N ASP A 634 -19.50 44.61 -28.61
CA ASP A 634 -19.93 43.20 -28.66
C ASP A 634 -19.89 42.70 -30.12
N SER A 635 -20.33 41.45 -30.33
CA SER A 635 -20.82 40.79 -31.57
C SER A 635 -21.09 41.67 -32.82
N THR A 636 -21.10 41.16 -34.06
CA THR A 636 -21.82 39.96 -34.54
C THR A 636 -21.52 39.69 -36.04
N GLN A 637 -21.67 38.44 -36.49
CA GLN A 637 -22.15 37.98 -37.82
C GLN A 637 -21.50 38.54 -39.12
N SER A 638 -20.96 37.67 -40.00
CA SER A 638 -21.67 36.94 -41.08
C SER A 638 -22.33 37.91 -42.10
N LEU A 639 -22.06 37.86 -43.41
CA LEU A 639 -22.14 36.70 -44.32
C LEU A 639 -21.32 36.90 -45.61
N SER A 640 -20.93 35.75 -46.18
CA SER A 640 -20.79 35.39 -47.60
C SER A 640 -21.21 36.38 -48.71
N LEU A 641 -20.42 36.43 -49.79
CA LEU A 641 -20.84 35.99 -51.15
C LEU A 641 -19.66 35.95 -52.15
N GLU A 642 -19.55 34.83 -52.89
CA GLU A 642 -18.80 34.68 -54.16
C GLU A 642 -19.61 35.31 -55.34
N PRO A 643 -19.32 35.12 -56.66
CA PRO A 643 -18.16 34.53 -57.39
C PRO A 643 -17.62 35.47 -58.53
N PRO A 644 -17.47 35.08 -59.83
CA PRO A 644 -16.21 34.57 -60.41
C PRO A 644 -15.57 35.40 -61.58
N SER A 645 -14.41 34.92 -62.05
CA SER A 645 -13.57 35.30 -63.21
C SER A 645 -14.29 35.32 -64.58
N PRO A 646 -13.71 35.83 -65.71
CA PRO A 646 -12.30 36.19 -66.02
C PRO A 646 -12.13 37.67 -66.52
N SER A 647 -11.16 38.17 -67.31
CA SER A 647 -10.08 37.64 -68.18
C SER A 647 -8.88 38.60 -68.41
N SER A 648 -7.88 38.16 -69.18
CA SER A 648 -6.60 38.82 -69.56
C SER A 648 -6.70 39.71 -70.84
N PRO A 649 -5.63 40.42 -71.34
CA PRO A 649 -4.20 40.31 -70.98
C PRO A 649 -3.31 41.59 -70.99
N LEU A 650 -2.01 41.39 -70.67
CA LEU A 650 -0.81 42.23 -70.91
C LEU A 650 -0.66 43.57 -70.13
N GLN A 651 0.18 43.60 -69.08
CA GLN A 651 0.44 44.84 -68.30
C GLN A 651 1.87 45.00 -67.73
N SER A 652 2.15 46.23 -67.29
CA SER A 652 3.48 46.87 -67.12
C SER A 652 3.74 47.39 -65.67
N PRO A 653 4.38 48.56 -65.37
CA PRO A 653 5.79 48.61 -64.94
C PRO A 653 6.05 49.26 -63.55
N PHE A 654 7.28 49.75 -63.33
CA PHE A 654 7.96 50.13 -62.07
C PHE A 654 7.54 51.45 -61.33
N GLN A 655 7.83 51.47 -60.01
CA GLN A 655 8.23 52.62 -59.13
C GLN A 655 7.16 53.66 -58.65
N PRO A 656 7.43 54.48 -57.58
CA PRO A 656 7.99 54.14 -56.24
C PRO A 656 7.37 54.93 -55.03
N ALA A 657 7.37 54.39 -53.79
CA ALA A 657 7.39 55.15 -52.51
C ALA A 657 7.58 54.24 -51.24
N PRO A 658 8.03 54.76 -50.06
CA PRO A 658 8.52 53.95 -48.90
C PRO A 658 7.79 54.26 -47.56
N PRO A 659 8.27 53.80 -46.38
CA PRO A 659 8.64 52.43 -45.96
C PRO A 659 8.03 52.00 -44.59
N SER A 660 7.90 50.70 -44.34
CA SER A 660 8.14 50.03 -43.03
C SER A 660 7.71 48.55 -43.11
N PRO A 661 8.62 47.56 -42.95
CA PRO A 661 8.22 46.15 -42.90
C PRO A 661 8.64 45.39 -41.64
N GLU A 662 7.93 44.29 -41.42
CA GLU A 662 7.96 43.40 -40.26
C GLU A 662 9.19 42.47 -40.18
N GLU A 663 9.22 41.80 -39.03
CA GLU A 663 10.02 40.66 -38.62
C GLU A 663 10.19 39.54 -39.69
N ALA A 664 11.44 39.16 -39.96
CA ALA A 664 11.83 37.75 -40.16
C ALA A 664 13.37 37.59 -40.11
N ARG A 665 13.92 37.12 -39.00
CA ARG A 665 15.37 36.87 -38.87
C ARG A 665 15.84 35.66 -39.68
N ARG A 666 16.62 35.91 -40.73
CA ARG A 666 17.78 35.08 -41.07
C ARG A 666 19.04 35.57 -40.33
N VAL A 667 20.14 34.85 -40.55
CA VAL A 667 21.55 35.14 -40.23
C VAL A 667 22.12 34.31 -39.06
N SER A 668 22.75 33.22 -39.47
CA SER A 668 23.87 32.53 -38.83
C SER A 668 25.09 33.43 -38.62
N VAL A 669 25.91 33.17 -37.58
CA VAL A 669 27.39 33.00 -37.66
C VAL A 669 28.00 32.69 -36.26
N THR A 670 29.14 32.00 -36.31
CA THR A 670 30.04 31.36 -35.31
C THR A 670 30.21 31.85 -33.85
N SER A 671 30.66 30.88 -33.03
CA SER A 671 31.16 30.91 -31.62
C SER A 671 32.35 31.88 -31.36
N PRO A 672 32.73 32.23 -30.09
CA PRO A 672 33.22 31.31 -29.03
C PRO A 672 32.69 31.56 -27.57
N GLY A 673 33.14 30.76 -26.58
CA GLY A 673 32.68 30.76 -25.17
C GLY A 673 33.35 31.79 -24.23
N PRO A 674 33.03 31.81 -22.90
CA PRO A 674 33.43 30.73 -21.98
C PRO A 674 32.37 30.29 -20.92
N GLU A 675 32.81 29.49 -19.93
CA GLU A 675 32.07 28.86 -18.80
C GLU A 675 31.32 29.88 -17.87
N ARG A 676 30.36 29.54 -16.99
CA ARG A 676 30.42 28.48 -15.94
C ARG A 676 29.11 28.34 -15.10
N ARG A 677 28.61 27.09 -14.89
CA ARG A 677 27.74 26.58 -13.77
C ARG A 677 26.32 27.21 -13.57
N SER A 678 25.28 26.52 -13.04
CA SER A 678 25.11 25.12 -12.59
C SER A 678 23.64 24.78 -12.19
N LEU A 679 23.10 23.64 -12.65
CA LEU A 679 22.05 22.77 -12.02
C LEU A 679 20.64 23.40 -11.76
N VAL A 680 19.52 22.70 -11.95
CA VAL A 680 19.09 21.45 -11.27
C VAL A 680 18.37 20.46 -12.21
N TRP A 681 18.57 19.16 -11.97
CA TRP A 681 17.81 18.05 -12.57
C TRP A 681 16.55 17.70 -11.76
N SER A 682 15.47 17.28 -12.44
CA SER A 682 14.47 16.35 -11.89
C SER A 682 14.50 15.02 -12.65
N SER A 683 14.61 13.92 -11.89
CA SER A 683 14.87 12.56 -12.35
C SER A 683 13.81 11.99 -13.29
N GLU A 684 14.20 11.58 -14.51
CA GLU A 684 13.43 10.63 -15.30
C GLU A 684 13.42 9.23 -14.64
N SER A 685 12.37 8.45 -14.90
CA SER A 685 12.06 7.21 -14.16
C SER A 685 12.18 5.95 -15.04
N PRO A 686 12.19 4.73 -14.49
CA PRO A 686 12.45 3.49 -15.24
C PRO A 686 11.39 3.07 -16.28
N LYS A 687 10.38 3.90 -16.59
CA LYS A 687 9.26 3.60 -17.50
C LYS A 687 9.69 3.49 -18.96
N ASP A 688 10.63 4.32 -19.42
CA ASP A 688 10.95 4.47 -20.85
C ASP A 688 11.71 3.30 -21.47
N GLN A 689 12.39 2.47 -20.67
CA GLN A 689 13.11 1.28 -21.16
C GLN A 689 12.21 0.06 -21.39
N LEU A 690 10.92 0.15 -21.05
CA LEU A 690 9.92 -0.91 -21.28
C LEU A 690 9.12 -0.69 -22.57
N MET A 691 8.98 0.56 -23.03
CA MET A 691 8.30 0.86 -24.30
C MET A 691 9.14 0.46 -25.54
N GLU A 692 10.48 0.52 -25.48
CA GLU A 692 11.36 0.15 -26.61
C GLU A 692 11.51 -1.39 -26.81
N LYS A 693 10.64 -2.22 -26.22
CA LYS A 693 10.76 -3.71 -26.22
C LYS A 693 9.54 -4.50 -26.72
N MET A 694 8.44 -3.84 -27.12
CA MET A 694 7.18 -4.52 -27.49
C MET A 694 6.75 -4.36 -28.95
N ASP A 695 7.60 -3.79 -29.83
CA ASP A 695 7.44 -3.77 -31.30
C ASP A 695 6.01 -3.51 -31.84
N VAL A 696 5.30 -2.55 -31.25
CA VAL A 696 4.11 -1.96 -31.87
C VAL A 696 4.55 -1.01 -32.98
N ALA A 697 4.02 -1.22 -34.19
CA ALA A 697 4.38 -0.45 -35.37
C ALA A 697 4.05 1.04 -35.20
N LYS A 698 4.91 1.90 -35.76
CA LYS A 698 4.69 3.34 -35.79
C LYS A 698 3.81 3.72 -36.98
N ASP A 699 2.59 4.15 -36.71
CA ASP A 699 2.01 5.25 -37.47
C ASP A 699 2.11 6.54 -36.66
N GLN A 700 2.31 7.65 -37.38
CA GLN A 700 2.55 8.96 -36.78
C GLN A 700 1.28 9.79 -36.82
N VAL A 701 0.79 10.19 -35.65
CA VAL A 701 0.25 11.53 -35.29
C VAL A 701 -0.26 11.46 -33.84
N VAL A 702 -0.27 12.61 -33.14
CA VAL A 702 -0.50 12.78 -31.69
C VAL A 702 0.65 12.27 -30.79
N LYS A 703 1.35 13.22 -30.15
CA LYS A 703 2.17 12.93 -28.96
C LYS A 703 1.25 12.85 -27.75
N MET A 704 0.94 11.64 -27.30
CA MET A 704 0.33 11.43 -25.97
C MET A 704 1.25 11.99 -24.88
N SER A 705 0.66 12.64 -23.88
CA SER A 705 1.36 13.15 -22.70
C SER A 705 1.74 12.00 -21.74
N ALA A 706 2.60 12.30 -20.76
CA ALA A 706 2.98 11.32 -19.74
C ALA A 706 1.78 10.90 -18.87
N GLU A 707 0.78 11.77 -18.74
CA GLU A 707 -0.46 11.53 -18.00
C GLU A 707 -1.38 10.58 -18.78
N ASP A 708 -1.51 10.76 -20.10
CA ASP A 708 -2.29 9.85 -20.98
C ASP A 708 -1.73 8.41 -20.95
N LEU A 709 -0.41 8.28 -20.89
CA LEU A 709 0.28 6.98 -20.77
C LEU A 709 0.11 6.34 -19.38
N GLU A 710 -0.10 7.14 -18.33
CA GLU A 710 -0.43 6.65 -16.99
C GLU A 710 -1.91 6.24 -16.89
N HIS A 711 -2.82 6.99 -17.51
CA HIS A 711 -4.23 6.63 -17.64
C HIS A 711 -4.42 5.38 -18.50
N ALA A 712 -3.72 5.25 -19.63
CA ALA A 712 -3.72 4.03 -20.45
C ALA A 712 -3.15 2.81 -19.69
N TYR A 713 -2.10 3.00 -18.90
CA TYR A 713 -1.55 1.95 -18.04
C TYR A 713 -2.55 1.50 -16.97
N ASP A 714 -3.25 2.45 -16.34
CA ASP A 714 -4.25 2.16 -15.34
C ASP A 714 -5.54 1.57 -15.94
N ALA A 715 -5.91 1.95 -17.17
CA ALA A 715 -6.95 1.30 -17.96
C ALA A 715 -6.60 -0.18 -18.25
N VAL A 716 -5.38 -0.48 -18.72
CA VAL A 716 -4.91 -1.88 -18.90
C VAL A 716 -4.87 -2.65 -17.57
N ARG A 717 -4.54 -1.99 -16.46
CA ARG A 717 -4.57 -2.56 -15.10
C ARG A 717 -5.99 -2.82 -14.58
N VAL A 718 -6.99 -2.06 -15.04
CA VAL A 718 -8.41 -2.29 -14.78
C VAL A 718 -8.93 -3.39 -15.70
N ALA A 719 -8.62 -3.37 -17.00
CA ALA A 719 -8.98 -4.39 -17.98
C ALA A 719 -8.44 -5.78 -17.61
N ASN A 720 -7.17 -5.90 -17.22
CA ASN A 720 -6.62 -7.18 -16.75
C ASN A 720 -7.30 -7.67 -15.47
N ARG A 721 -7.70 -6.78 -14.54
CA ARG A 721 -8.48 -7.16 -13.35
C ARG A 721 -9.94 -7.48 -13.66
N PHE A 722 -10.49 -6.92 -14.73
CA PHE A 722 -11.81 -7.26 -15.25
C PHE A 722 -11.79 -8.65 -15.91
N LEU A 723 -10.81 -8.91 -16.79
CA LEU A 723 -10.56 -10.23 -17.39
C LEU A 723 -10.28 -11.30 -16.33
N GLU A 724 -9.48 -11.02 -15.29
CA GLU A 724 -9.33 -11.94 -14.16
C GLU A 724 -10.65 -12.25 -13.45
N ARG A 725 -11.57 -11.28 -13.33
CA ARG A 725 -12.89 -11.51 -12.72
C ARG A 725 -13.81 -12.30 -13.66
N GLN A 726 -13.76 -12.01 -14.96
CA GLN A 726 -14.57 -12.68 -15.97
C GLN A 726 -14.15 -14.14 -16.15
N LEU A 727 -12.84 -14.42 -16.26
CA LEU A 727 -12.28 -15.78 -16.31
C LEU A 727 -12.56 -16.57 -15.02
N ARG A 728 -12.50 -15.93 -13.84
CA ARG A 728 -12.90 -16.59 -12.58
C ARG A 728 -14.40 -16.87 -12.51
N LYS A 729 -15.25 -15.99 -13.08
CA LYS A 729 -16.69 -16.22 -13.16
C LYS A 729 -17.02 -17.38 -14.11
N GLN A 730 -16.38 -17.42 -15.28
CA GLN A 730 -16.48 -18.56 -16.21
C GLN A 730 -15.93 -19.85 -15.58
N GLN A 731 -14.82 -19.79 -14.85
CA GLN A 731 -14.30 -20.95 -14.10
C GLN A 731 -15.33 -21.46 -13.08
N SER A 732 -15.96 -20.58 -12.27
CA SER A 732 -17.01 -20.97 -11.33
C SER A 732 -18.20 -21.62 -12.03
N GLN A 733 -18.67 -21.03 -13.14
CA GLN A 733 -19.79 -21.56 -13.91
C GLN A 733 -19.51 -22.92 -14.56
N GLN A 734 -18.27 -23.14 -15.04
CA GLN A 734 -17.85 -24.43 -15.58
C GLN A 734 -17.60 -25.48 -14.48
N GLU A 735 -17.06 -25.09 -13.32
CA GLU A 735 -16.91 -25.99 -12.17
C GLU A 735 -18.28 -26.39 -11.58
N GLU A 736 -19.24 -25.47 -11.51
CA GLU A 736 -20.65 -25.75 -11.16
C GLU A 736 -21.35 -26.65 -12.20
N GLY A 737 -21.11 -26.42 -13.50
CA GLY A 737 -21.61 -27.26 -14.59
C GLY A 737 -21.06 -28.69 -14.53
N LEU A 738 -19.76 -28.82 -14.31
CA LEU A 738 -19.06 -30.10 -14.15
C LEU A 738 -19.52 -30.86 -12.91
N GLU A 739 -19.83 -30.17 -11.81
CA GLU A 739 -20.48 -30.77 -10.63
C GLU A 739 -21.94 -31.17 -10.90
N ALA A 740 -22.64 -30.53 -11.83
CA ALA A 740 -23.98 -30.95 -12.27
C ALA A 740 -23.93 -32.17 -13.20
N VAL A 741 -22.95 -32.24 -14.12
CA VAL A 741 -22.72 -33.41 -14.98
C VAL A 741 -22.28 -34.61 -14.15
N ARG A 742 -21.35 -34.44 -13.19
CA ARG A 742 -20.97 -35.48 -12.21
C ARG A 742 -22.16 -36.03 -11.42
N ARG A 743 -23.09 -35.15 -11.01
CA ARG A 743 -24.33 -35.57 -10.33
C ARG A 743 -25.28 -36.34 -11.24
N ARG A 744 -25.39 -35.97 -12.52
CA ARG A 744 -26.18 -36.72 -13.52
C ARG A 744 -25.56 -38.08 -13.84
N LEU A 745 -24.24 -38.15 -13.99
CA LEU A 745 -23.51 -39.41 -14.22
C LEU A 745 -23.67 -40.38 -13.03
N HIS A 746 -23.64 -39.87 -11.79
CA HIS A 746 -23.95 -40.66 -10.59
C HIS A 746 -25.43 -41.09 -10.46
N GLN A 747 -26.34 -40.51 -11.24
CA GLN A 747 -27.76 -40.89 -11.31
C GLN A 747 -28.07 -41.82 -12.49
N ALA A 748 -27.18 -41.89 -13.49
CA ALA A 748 -27.29 -42.83 -14.60
C ALA A 748 -26.83 -44.23 -14.19
N VAL A 749 -27.57 -45.26 -14.58
CA VAL A 749 -27.21 -46.66 -14.30
C VAL A 749 -26.05 -47.07 -15.22
N SER A 750 -25.01 -47.66 -14.63
CA SER A 750 -23.81 -48.12 -15.32
C SER A 750 -24.14 -49.13 -16.43
N GLY A 751 -23.81 -48.80 -17.68
CA GLY A 751 -24.00 -49.67 -18.84
C GLY A 751 -25.05 -49.22 -19.87
N SER A 752 -25.61 -48.01 -19.75
CA SER A 752 -26.44 -47.40 -20.80
C SER A 752 -25.60 -46.51 -21.73
N ALA A 753 -25.95 -46.41 -23.02
CA ALA A 753 -25.25 -45.53 -23.97
C ALA A 753 -25.24 -44.05 -23.52
N GLN A 754 -26.30 -43.61 -22.81
CA GLN A 754 -26.35 -42.28 -22.20
C GLN A 754 -25.29 -42.05 -21.11
N ALA A 755 -24.76 -43.11 -20.48
CA ALA A 755 -23.69 -42.99 -19.51
C ALA A 755 -22.33 -42.75 -20.19
N GLU A 756 -22.07 -43.37 -21.34
CA GLU A 756 -20.86 -43.11 -22.14
C GLU A 756 -20.89 -41.69 -22.73
N ASP A 757 -22.00 -41.27 -23.34
CA ASP A 757 -22.19 -39.89 -23.82
C ASP A 757 -21.96 -38.84 -22.71
N LEU A 758 -22.47 -39.09 -21.50
CA LEU A 758 -22.27 -38.20 -20.34
C LEU A 758 -20.82 -38.22 -19.81
N GLN A 759 -20.09 -39.31 -20.02
CA GLN A 759 -18.71 -39.45 -19.57
C GLN A 759 -17.74 -38.75 -20.54
N ASP A 760 -17.96 -38.83 -21.86
CA ASP A 760 -17.25 -38.03 -22.86
C ASP A 760 -17.50 -36.51 -22.67
N LEU A 761 -18.74 -36.12 -22.36
CA LEU A 761 -19.09 -34.72 -22.04
C LEU A 761 -18.39 -34.22 -20.77
N LEU A 762 -18.18 -35.11 -19.79
CA LEU A 762 -17.47 -34.82 -18.55
C LEU A 762 -15.97 -34.65 -18.78
N GLU A 763 -15.34 -35.52 -19.59
CA GLU A 763 -13.93 -35.35 -19.97
C GLU A 763 -13.70 -34.05 -20.76
N ALA A 764 -14.61 -33.69 -21.67
CA ALA A 764 -14.55 -32.42 -22.40
C ALA A 764 -14.60 -31.20 -21.47
N GLN A 765 -15.49 -31.19 -20.46
CA GLN A 765 -15.54 -30.10 -19.48
C GLN A 765 -14.34 -30.09 -18.51
N GLU A 766 -13.79 -31.26 -18.15
CA GLU A 766 -12.56 -31.33 -17.36
C GLU A 766 -11.37 -30.71 -18.10
N GLN A 767 -11.24 -30.99 -19.40
CA GLN A 767 -10.21 -30.38 -20.26
C GLN A 767 -10.38 -28.85 -20.36
N GLU A 768 -11.62 -28.35 -20.47
CA GLU A 768 -11.89 -26.90 -20.49
C GLU A 768 -11.56 -26.22 -19.15
N CYS A 769 -11.87 -26.85 -18.01
CA CYS A 769 -11.45 -26.36 -16.70
C CYS A 769 -9.91 -26.31 -16.58
N VAL A 770 -9.19 -27.28 -17.13
CA VAL A 770 -7.71 -27.28 -17.18
C VAL A 770 -7.18 -26.15 -18.09
N ARG A 771 -7.84 -25.87 -19.22
CA ARG A 771 -7.52 -24.74 -20.11
C ARG A 771 -7.64 -23.39 -19.38
N LEU A 772 -8.80 -23.13 -18.78
CA LEU A 772 -9.07 -21.90 -18.03
C LEU A 772 -8.10 -21.71 -16.84
N ARG A 773 -7.73 -22.80 -16.15
CA ARG A 773 -6.72 -22.77 -15.08
C ARG A 773 -5.31 -22.46 -15.60
N ARG A 774 -4.96 -22.89 -16.82
CA ARG A 774 -3.69 -22.55 -17.48
C ARG A 774 -3.67 -21.07 -17.87
N GLU A 775 -4.73 -20.56 -18.50
CA GLU A 775 -4.88 -19.14 -18.85
C GLU A 775 -4.81 -18.22 -17.62
N LEU A 776 -5.52 -18.56 -16.53
CA LEU A 776 -5.43 -17.83 -15.24
C LEU A 776 -4.03 -17.90 -14.61
N LYS A 777 -3.28 -18.98 -14.83
CA LYS A 777 -1.90 -19.12 -14.35
C LYS A 777 -0.93 -18.28 -15.19
N GLU A 778 -1.13 -18.22 -16.51
CA GLU A 778 -0.36 -17.36 -17.40
C GLU A 778 -0.62 -15.88 -17.11
N LEU A 779 -1.87 -15.46 -16.93
CA LEU A 779 -2.22 -14.09 -16.56
C LEU A 779 -1.65 -13.69 -15.18
N LYS A 780 -1.64 -14.60 -14.21
CA LYS A 780 -0.93 -14.39 -12.93
C LYS A 780 0.60 -14.37 -13.09
N SER A 781 1.15 -15.05 -14.09
CA SER A 781 2.60 -15.07 -14.33
C SER A 781 3.10 -13.76 -14.96
N THR A 782 2.32 -13.12 -15.84
CA THR A 782 2.66 -11.80 -16.41
C THR A 782 2.62 -10.70 -15.34
N VAL A 783 1.67 -10.78 -14.39
CA VAL A 783 1.66 -9.94 -13.18
C VAL A 783 2.86 -10.23 -12.26
N SER A 784 3.29 -11.50 -12.17
CA SER A 784 4.41 -11.92 -11.31
C SER A 784 5.79 -11.51 -11.85
N LEU A 785 5.98 -11.52 -13.18
CA LEU A 785 7.22 -11.07 -13.84
C LEU A 785 7.58 -9.61 -13.48
N ARG A 786 6.59 -8.75 -13.19
CA ARG A 786 6.86 -7.39 -12.72
C ARG A 786 7.31 -7.27 -11.27
N ARG A 787 7.00 -8.22 -10.38
CA ARG A 787 7.55 -8.23 -9.00
C ARG A 787 9.04 -8.52 -8.97
N LEU A 788 9.55 -9.28 -9.94
CA LEU A 788 10.97 -9.57 -10.10
C LEU A 788 11.77 -8.40 -10.70
N LEU A 789 11.09 -7.44 -11.36
CA LEU A 789 11.72 -6.29 -11.99
C LEU A 789 11.79 -5.04 -11.09
N THR A 790 11.08 -5.01 -9.96
CA THR A 790 11.09 -3.90 -9.00
C THR A 790 11.91 -4.16 -7.73
N ALA A 791 12.29 -5.41 -7.45
CA ALA A 791 13.13 -5.80 -6.31
C ALA A 791 14.62 -5.86 -6.70
N GLY A 792 15.25 -4.70 -6.87
CA GLY A 792 16.66 -4.61 -7.25
C GLY A 792 17.63 -4.53 -6.06
N GLU A 793 18.14 -5.67 -5.59
CA GLU A 793 19.47 -5.76 -4.96
C GLU A 793 19.98 -7.23 -5.02
N LEU A 794 21.20 -7.43 -5.55
CA LEU A 794 21.87 -8.74 -5.69
C LEU A 794 23.31 -8.65 -5.14
N PRO A 795 23.76 -9.60 -4.30
CA PRO A 795 25.17 -9.74 -3.90
C PRO A 795 26.02 -10.41 -5.04
N PRO A 796 27.36 -10.37 -4.96
CA PRO A 796 28.21 -10.68 -6.10
C PRO A 796 28.35 -12.19 -6.38
N VAL A 797 28.49 -12.52 -7.67
CA VAL A 797 28.76 -13.88 -8.16
C VAL A 797 30.25 -14.19 -8.09
N GLY A 798 30.62 -15.22 -7.33
CA GLY A 798 31.93 -15.86 -7.39
C GLY A 798 31.93 -17.02 -8.40
N THR A 799 33.02 -17.16 -9.14
CA THR A 799 33.18 -18.12 -10.26
C THR A 799 33.43 -19.55 -9.77
N ARG A 800 32.72 -20.54 -10.35
CA ARG A 800 33.16 -21.94 -10.57
C ARG A 800 32.17 -22.60 -11.54
N GLN A 801 32.55 -22.86 -12.79
CA GLN A 801 33.23 -24.08 -13.26
C GLN A 801 32.50 -25.37 -12.91
N SER A 802 32.06 -26.05 -13.97
CA SER A 802 31.46 -27.38 -13.96
C SER A 802 32.49 -28.44 -13.57
N LEU A 803 32.17 -29.25 -12.58
CA LEU A 803 32.68 -30.62 -12.44
C LEU A 803 31.50 -31.47 -11.96
N CYS A 804 31.23 -32.57 -12.67
CA CYS A 804 30.31 -33.60 -12.18
C CYS A 804 30.89 -34.23 -10.91
N SER A 805 30.10 -34.32 -9.86
CA SER A 805 30.38 -35.22 -8.75
C SER A 805 29.07 -35.73 -8.15
N GLU A 806 29.15 -36.94 -7.62
CA GLU A 806 28.05 -37.87 -7.36
C GLU A 806 27.05 -37.37 -6.31
N VAL A 807 25.81 -37.81 -6.44
CA VAL A 807 24.77 -37.63 -5.42
C VAL A 807 25.11 -38.52 -4.21
N PRO A 808 25.31 -37.97 -2.99
CA PRO A 808 25.43 -38.80 -1.80
C PRO A 808 24.09 -39.49 -1.55
N ARG A 809 24.06 -40.82 -1.61
CA ARG A 809 22.93 -41.61 -1.12
C ARG A 809 22.75 -41.29 0.37
N CYS A 810 21.54 -40.88 0.75
CA CYS A 810 21.18 -40.70 2.15
C CYS A 810 21.33 -42.06 2.89
N PRO A 811 22.04 -42.13 4.02
CA PRO A 811 22.16 -43.37 4.79
C PRO A 811 20.79 -43.88 5.26
N LYS A 812 20.63 -45.19 5.32
CA LYS A 812 19.42 -45.81 5.90
C LYS A 812 19.29 -45.43 7.38
N ALA A 813 18.03 -45.28 7.80
CA ALA A 813 17.55 -45.05 9.16
C ALA A 813 18.51 -45.50 10.28
N ALA A 814 19.27 -44.55 10.81
CA ALA A 814 19.71 -44.54 12.20
C ALA A 814 18.80 -43.55 12.94
N ALA A 815 18.27 -43.94 14.10
CA ALA A 815 17.46 -43.03 14.91
C ALA A 815 18.31 -41.82 15.31
N VAL A 816 17.83 -40.62 15.02
CA VAL A 816 18.45 -39.38 15.51
C VAL A 816 18.01 -39.21 16.96
N PRO A 817 18.90 -39.36 17.95
CA PRO A 817 18.51 -39.32 19.35
C PRO A 817 18.06 -37.90 19.76
N GLY A 818 17.10 -37.84 20.67
CA GLY A 818 16.51 -36.60 21.18
C GLY A 818 15.31 -36.10 20.37
N LEU A 819 14.57 -36.97 19.70
CA LEU A 819 13.31 -36.63 19.00
C LEU A 819 12.06 -37.18 19.74
N LEU A 820 10.88 -36.69 19.36
CA LEU A 820 9.60 -37.19 19.86
C LEU A 820 8.87 -37.97 18.76
N GLU A 821 8.75 -39.28 18.93
CA GLU A 821 7.97 -40.15 18.04
C GLU A 821 6.48 -40.05 18.40
N CYS A 822 5.70 -39.53 17.45
CA CYS A 822 4.24 -39.60 17.46
C CYS A 822 3.79 -40.61 16.40
N ARG A 823 2.87 -41.52 16.74
CA ARG A 823 2.29 -42.48 15.78
C ARG A 823 1.19 -41.79 14.96
N LYS A 824 1.06 -42.14 13.67
CA LYS A 824 0.10 -41.50 12.74
C LYS A 824 -1.36 -41.50 13.23
N ARG A 825 -1.78 -42.55 13.93
CA ARG A 825 -3.12 -42.66 14.55
C ARG A 825 -3.33 -41.72 15.75
N ASP A 826 -2.25 -41.32 16.42
CA ASP A 826 -2.24 -40.55 17.65
C ASP A 826 -2.01 -39.04 17.41
N GLU A 827 -1.67 -38.63 16.18
CA GLU A 827 -1.49 -37.22 15.77
C GLU A 827 -2.71 -36.34 16.06
N ASN A 828 -3.92 -36.81 15.72
CA ASN A 828 -5.18 -36.10 16.01
C ASN A 828 -5.52 -36.07 17.51
N LYS A 829 -4.92 -36.94 18.33
CA LYS A 829 -5.07 -36.95 19.79
C LYS A 829 -4.08 -35.97 20.43
N LEU A 830 -2.85 -35.92 19.91
CA LEU A 830 -1.84 -34.94 20.28
C LEU A 830 -2.32 -33.50 20.03
N ILE A 831 -2.79 -33.21 18.81
CA ILE A 831 -3.28 -31.87 18.45
C ILE A 831 -4.46 -31.44 19.34
N ARG A 832 -5.39 -32.35 19.66
CA ARG A 832 -6.51 -32.05 20.56
C ARG A 832 -6.05 -31.73 21.98
N ASN A 833 -5.30 -32.65 22.60
CA ASN A 833 -4.84 -32.50 23.98
C ASN A 833 -3.91 -31.29 24.18
N LEU A 834 -3.07 -30.98 23.19
CA LEU A 834 -2.04 -29.93 23.28
C LEU A 834 -2.55 -28.55 22.84
N ILE A 835 -3.63 -28.47 22.03
CA ILE A 835 -4.06 -27.22 21.39
C ILE A 835 -5.54 -26.89 21.61
N THR A 836 -6.48 -27.77 21.27
CA THR A 836 -7.92 -27.41 21.27
C THR A 836 -8.60 -27.59 22.61
N ASP A 837 -8.17 -28.59 23.38
CA ASP A 837 -8.86 -29.09 24.57
C ASP A 837 -8.13 -28.72 25.87
N ILE A 838 -7.00 -28.03 25.75
CA ILE A 838 -6.22 -27.55 26.90
C ILE A 838 -7.00 -26.49 27.70
N ARG A 839 -7.07 -26.66 29.03
CA ARG A 839 -7.74 -25.71 29.94
C ARG A 839 -6.84 -24.49 30.15
N ALA A 840 -7.41 -23.29 30.25
CA ALA A 840 -6.65 -22.04 30.35
C ALA A 840 -5.65 -22.02 31.54
N GLU A 841 -6.09 -22.43 32.73
CA GLU A 841 -5.23 -22.50 33.92
C GLU A 841 -4.05 -23.47 33.75
N GLY A 842 -4.31 -24.64 33.15
CA GLY A 842 -3.29 -25.65 32.85
C GLY A 842 -2.39 -25.30 31.66
N ALA A 843 -2.84 -24.41 30.76
CA ALA A 843 -2.03 -23.90 29.66
C ALA A 843 -1.07 -22.80 30.13
N LEU A 844 -1.55 -21.90 31.00
CA LEU A 844 -0.78 -20.74 31.48
C LEU A 844 0.30 -21.10 32.53
N SER A 845 0.25 -22.31 33.10
CA SER A 845 1.29 -22.86 33.97
C SER A 845 2.39 -23.62 33.23
N LEU A 846 2.26 -23.84 31.91
CA LEU A 846 3.30 -24.50 31.11
C LEU A 846 4.52 -23.57 30.90
N PRO A 847 5.73 -24.14 30.72
CA PRO A 847 6.88 -23.40 30.20
C PRO A 847 6.55 -22.66 28.88
N PRO A 848 6.90 -21.37 28.74
CA PRO A 848 6.55 -20.59 27.56
C PRO A 848 7.11 -21.17 26.26
N GLY A 849 6.21 -21.59 25.36
CA GLY A 849 6.58 -22.22 24.08
C GLY A 849 6.63 -23.76 24.10
N LEU A 850 6.36 -24.43 25.22
CA LEU A 850 6.36 -25.91 25.29
C LEU A 850 5.49 -26.57 24.20
N PRO A 851 4.22 -26.15 23.94
CA PRO A 851 3.44 -26.69 22.83
C PRO A 851 4.14 -26.61 21.47
N ALA A 852 4.75 -25.47 21.13
CA ALA A 852 5.49 -25.29 19.88
C ALA A 852 6.73 -26.21 19.80
N SER A 853 7.48 -26.37 20.89
CA SER A 853 8.65 -27.25 20.95
C SER A 853 8.27 -28.73 20.75
N VAL A 854 7.20 -29.20 21.41
CA VAL A 854 6.69 -30.57 21.26
C VAL A 854 6.20 -30.82 19.83
N LEU A 855 5.46 -29.87 19.23
CA LEU A 855 5.02 -29.95 17.84
C LEU A 855 6.21 -30.00 16.86
N PHE A 856 7.22 -29.16 17.06
CA PHE A 856 8.40 -29.10 16.20
C PHE A 856 9.20 -30.42 16.22
N LEU A 857 9.44 -31.02 17.40
CA LEU A 857 10.14 -32.30 17.48
C LEU A 857 9.35 -33.44 16.81
N CYS A 858 8.03 -33.43 16.90
CA CYS A 858 7.18 -34.39 16.19
C CYS A 858 7.20 -34.18 14.65
N VAL A 859 7.21 -32.92 14.17
CA VAL A 859 7.38 -32.59 12.74
C VAL A 859 8.76 -33.04 12.24
N ARG A 860 9.82 -32.80 13.01
CA ARG A 860 11.20 -33.20 12.69
C ARG A 860 11.35 -34.72 12.65
N GLN A 861 10.71 -35.47 13.55
CA GLN A 861 10.68 -36.93 13.48
C GLN A 861 9.97 -37.42 12.22
N ALA A 862 8.80 -36.85 11.88
CA ALA A 862 8.04 -37.25 10.70
C ALA A 862 8.84 -37.01 9.39
N ASP A 863 9.61 -35.92 9.33
CA ASP A 863 10.54 -35.64 8.23
C ASP A 863 11.70 -36.67 8.18
N CYS A 864 12.33 -36.96 9.34
CA CYS A 864 13.37 -37.99 9.45
C CYS A 864 12.87 -39.41 9.13
N SER A 865 11.56 -39.68 9.24
CA SER A 865 10.98 -40.99 8.86
C SER A 865 10.86 -41.23 7.36
N GLY A 866 11.26 -40.25 6.53
CA GLY A 866 11.23 -40.37 5.06
C GLY A 866 9.89 -40.05 4.41
N ASP A 867 8.91 -39.53 5.17
CA ASP A 867 7.59 -39.10 4.67
C ASP A 867 7.41 -37.58 4.81
N PRO A 868 7.92 -36.78 3.85
CA PRO A 868 7.79 -35.32 3.88
C PRO A 868 6.33 -34.86 3.64
N ALA A 869 5.43 -35.73 3.17
CA ALA A 869 4.01 -35.41 3.04
C ALA A 869 3.30 -35.47 4.40
N ARG A 870 3.63 -36.45 5.24
CA ARG A 870 3.20 -36.55 6.64
C ARG A 870 3.68 -35.35 7.46
N ALA A 871 4.95 -34.97 7.35
CA ALA A 871 5.48 -33.79 8.04
C ALA A 871 4.71 -32.50 7.67
N ARG A 872 4.41 -32.29 6.38
CA ARG A 872 3.56 -31.18 5.91
C ARG A 872 2.14 -31.25 6.45
N SER A 873 1.50 -32.41 6.38
CA SER A 873 0.10 -32.60 6.82
C SER A 873 -0.05 -32.35 8.32
N PHE A 874 0.84 -32.93 9.14
CA PHE A 874 0.83 -32.77 10.59
C PHE A 874 1.09 -31.31 11.01
N CYS A 875 2.09 -30.65 10.42
CA CYS A 875 2.36 -29.23 10.67
C CYS A 875 1.17 -28.34 10.23
N GLY A 876 0.53 -28.64 9.10
CA GLY A 876 -0.66 -27.92 8.63
C GLY A 876 -1.88 -28.05 9.56
N ALA A 877 -2.10 -29.26 10.07
CA ALA A 877 -3.14 -29.53 11.06
C ALA A 877 -2.87 -28.77 12.38
N ALA A 878 -1.62 -28.72 12.84
CA ALA A 878 -1.23 -27.93 14.01
C ALA A 878 -1.50 -26.42 13.81
N VAL A 879 -1.13 -25.83 12.67
CA VAL A 879 -1.41 -24.41 12.36
C VAL A 879 -2.92 -24.13 12.35
N THR A 880 -3.72 -25.05 11.81
CA THR A 880 -5.19 -24.91 11.77
C THR A 880 -5.80 -25.01 13.17
N ALA A 881 -5.29 -25.91 14.01
CA ALA A 881 -5.70 -26.02 15.40
C ALA A 881 -5.32 -24.78 16.24
N MET A 882 -4.12 -24.22 16.06
CA MET A 882 -3.71 -22.98 16.74
C MET A 882 -4.61 -21.81 16.33
N LYS A 883 -5.00 -21.72 15.06
CA LYS A 883 -5.98 -20.74 14.57
C LYS A 883 -7.37 -20.95 15.18
N ALA A 884 -7.80 -22.20 15.37
CA ALA A 884 -9.05 -22.52 16.05
C ALA A 884 -9.02 -22.15 17.54
N ALA A 885 -7.92 -22.44 18.25
CA ALA A 885 -7.73 -22.06 19.64
C ALA A 885 -7.69 -20.54 19.83
N LEU A 886 -7.01 -19.81 18.94
CA LEU A 886 -7.04 -18.35 18.91
C LEU A 886 -8.46 -17.79 18.73
N LYS A 887 -9.27 -18.42 17.86
CA LYS A 887 -10.69 -18.06 17.63
C LYS A 887 -11.58 -18.40 18.84
N LYS A 888 -11.27 -19.46 19.58
CA LYS A 888 -11.98 -19.88 20.81
C LYS A 888 -11.76 -18.89 21.96
N HIS A 889 -10.57 -18.30 22.07
CA HIS A 889 -10.16 -17.42 23.16
C HIS A 889 -10.13 -15.92 22.79
N GLN A 890 -11.09 -15.47 21.99
CA GLN A 890 -11.13 -14.11 21.41
C GLN A 890 -11.19 -12.92 22.39
N GLN A 891 -11.52 -13.15 23.67
CA GLN A 891 -11.60 -12.09 24.69
C GLN A 891 -10.54 -12.24 25.81
N ASP A 892 -9.72 -13.30 25.75
CA ASP A 892 -8.72 -13.63 26.76
C ASP A 892 -7.32 -13.21 26.30
N VAL A 893 -6.80 -12.14 26.92
CA VAL A 893 -5.47 -11.59 26.66
C VAL A 893 -4.36 -12.59 26.97
N LYS A 894 -4.49 -13.38 28.04
CA LYS A 894 -3.46 -14.32 28.50
C LYS A 894 -3.36 -15.51 27.55
N MET A 895 -4.49 -16.10 27.17
CA MET A 895 -4.52 -17.18 26.18
C MET A 895 -4.12 -16.72 24.79
N THR A 896 -4.47 -15.49 24.40
CA THR A 896 -4.01 -14.90 23.12
C THR A 896 -2.48 -14.70 23.12
N ALA A 897 -1.88 -14.23 24.23
CA ALA A 897 -0.42 -14.10 24.37
C ALA A 897 0.30 -15.47 24.31
N LEU A 898 -0.29 -16.51 24.91
CA LEU A 898 0.24 -17.88 24.85
C LEU A 898 0.26 -18.42 23.41
N TRP A 899 -0.83 -18.25 22.65
CA TRP A 899 -0.87 -18.69 21.26
C TRP A 899 0.04 -17.87 20.35
N LEU A 900 0.20 -16.56 20.62
CA LEU A 900 1.18 -15.72 19.96
C LEU A 900 2.62 -16.23 20.17
N LYS A 901 3.02 -16.49 21.42
CA LYS A 901 4.37 -17.02 21.74
C LYS A 901 4.64 -18.35 21.03
N ASN A 902 3.68 -19.27 21.07
CA ASN A 902 3.83 -20.58 20.43
C ASN A 902 3.86 -20.47 18.89
N ALA A 903 3.06 -19.59 18.27
CA ALA A 903 3.12 -19.37 16.84
C ALA A 903 4.47 -18.76 16.39
N CYS A 904 4.99 -17.77 17.13
CA CYS A 904 6.31 -17.19 16.87
C CYS A 904 7.44 -18.21 17.02
N LEU A 905 7.45 -19.01 18.09
CA LEU A 905 8.49 -20.01 18.32
C LEU A 905 8.47 -21.11 17.24
N LEU A 906 7.29 -21.61 16.87
CA LEU A 906 7.18 -22.61 15.81
C LEU A 906 7.61 -22.04 14.45
N HIS A 907 7.29 -20.78 14.15
CA HIS A 907 7.78 -20.09 12.96
C HIS A 907 9.31 -20.01 12.92
N ASP A 908 9.94 -19.59 14.03
CA ASP A 908 11.38 -19.38 14.08
C ASP A 908 12.16 -20.71 14.04
N LEU A 909 11.65 -21.77 14.68
CA LEU A 909 12.21 -23.13 14.57
C LEU A 909 12.15 -23.68 13.13
N LEU A 910 11.00 -23.55 12.45
CA LEU A 910 10.85 -23.96 11.06
C LEU A 910 11.72 -23.14 10.09
N LYS A 911 12.04 -21.91 10.46
CA LYS A 911 12.93 -21.02 9.70
C LYS A 911 14.40 -21.36 9.90
N GLN A 912 14.83 -21.69 11.12
CA GLN A 912 16.18 -22.13 11.46
C GLN A 912 16.59 -23.37 10.66
N HIS A 913 15.74 -24.41 10.65
CA HIS A 913 16.01 -25.67 9.95
C HIS A 913 15.61 -25.66 8.45
N SER A 914 15.45 -24.46 7.86
CA SER A 914 15.07 -24.31 6.45
C SER A 914 16.29 -24.47 5.51
N PRO A 915 16.19 -25.21 4.38
CA PRO A 915 17.32 -25.54 3.50
C PRO A 915 17.94 -24.36 2.71
N LYS A 916 17.73 -23.11 3.14
CA LYS A 916 18.29 -21.89 2.52
C LYS A 916 19.17 -21.05 3.46
N GLN A 917 19.35 -21.44 4.73
CA GLN A 917 20.16 -20.68 5.71
C GLN A 917 21.37 -21.44 6.28
N SER A 918 21.71 -22.62 5.74
CA SER A 918 22.80 -23.49 6.20
C SER A 918 24.21 -22.98 5.81
N SER A 919 24.59 -21.79 6.29
CA SER A 919 25.93 -21.21 6.07
C SER A 919 26.58 -20.67 7.34
N ALA A 920 26.10 -21.05 8.54
CA ALA A 920 26.56 -20.48 9.82
C ALA A 920 26.72 -21.47 10.99
N SER A 921 26.31 -22.74 10.87
CA SER A 921 26.54 -23.77 11.90
C SER A 921 26.62 -25.15 11.26
N GLU A 922 27.75 -25.85 11.45
CA GLU A 922 28.02 -27.18 10.86
C GLU A 922 27.32 -28.34 11.61
N LYS A 923 26.47 -28.05 12.60
CA LYS A 923 25.91 -29.06 13.53
C LYS A 923 24.42 -29.37 13.36
N GLU A 924 23.68 -28.67 12.51
CA GLU A 924 22.23 -28.82 12.39
C GLU A 924 21.80 -29.34 11.00
N LEU A 925 21.23 -30.55 10.98
CA LEU A 925 20.62 -31.15 9.79
C LEU A 925 19.39 -30.32 9.33
N PRO A 926 19.30 -29.93 8.04
CA PRO A 926 18.14 -29.22 7.50
C PRO A 926 16.97 -30.18 7.27
N LEU A 927 15.74 -29.63 7.33
CA LEU A 927 14.53 -30.39 7.02
C LEU A 927 14.46 -30.75 5.52
N SER A 928 14.05 -31.98 5.21
CA SER A 928 13.84 -32.46 3.83
C SER A 928 12.55 -31.92 3.21
N ALA A 929 11.52 -31.73 4.02
CA ALA A 929 10.23 -31.19 3.61
C ALA A 929 10.29 -29.67 3.40
N ASP A 930 9.85 -29.21 2.22
CA ASP A 930 9.56 -27.80 1.99
C ASP A 930 8.30 -27.37 2.76
N LEU A 931 8.50 -26.62 3.86
CA LEU A 931 7.44 -26.12 4.74
C LEU A 931 7.18 -24.60 4.59
N ARG A 932 7.68 -23.96 3.52
CA ARG A 932 7.65 -22.49 3.38
C ARG A 932 6.26 -21.87 3.38
N ASP A 933 5.26 -22.54 2.80
CA ASP A 933 3.88 -22.03 2.79
C ASP A 933 3.21 -22.13 4.16
N LEU A 934 3.59 -23.11 4.98
CA LEU A 934 3.17 -23.19 6.39
C LEU A 934 3.88 -22.13 7.25
N GLY A 935 5.14 -21.80 6.94
CA GLY A 935 5.84 -20.67 7.54
C GLY A 935 5.13 -19.33 7.28
N ARG A 936 4.60 -19.11 6.07
CA ARG A 936 3.73 -17.96 5.77
C ARG A 936 2.46 -17.97 6.61
N GLY A 937 1.76 -19.11 6.66
CA GLY A 937 0.55 -19.28 7.47
C GLY A 937 0.77 -19.02 8.97
N LEU A 938 1.95 -19.37 9.50
CA LEU A 938 2.35 -19.03 10.87
C LEU A 938 2.64 -17.54 11.05
N SER A 939 3.31 -16.89 10.09
CA SER A 939 3.52 -15.43 10.12
C SER A 939 2.19 -14.67 10.12
N ASP A 940 1.23 -15.08 9.28
CA ASP A 940 -0.12 -14.50 9.25
C ASP A 940 -0.86 -14.74 10.58
N LEU A 941 -0.71 -15.92 11.19
CA LEU A 941 -1.27 -16.23 12.50
C LEU A 941 -0.64 -15.39 13.63
N CYS A 942 0.67 -15.11 13.57
CA CYS A 942 1.35 -14.22 14.51
C CYS A 942 0.79 -12.78 14.41
N ILE A 943 0.61 -12.26 13.18
CA ILE A 943 -0.02 -10.96 12.94
C ILE A 943 -1.44 -10.95 13.49
N GLN A 944 -2.25 -11.98 13.18
CA GLN A 944 -3.63 -12.10 13.67
C GLN A 944 -3.71 -12.13 15.20
N ALA A 945 -2.85 -12.92 15.87
CA ALA A 945 -2.83 -13.03 17.32
C ALA A 945 -2.38 -11.72 18.00
N PHE A 946 -1.40 -11.02 17.44
CA PHE A 946 -0.95 -9.72 17.94
C PHE A 946 -2.04 -8.65 17.79
N GLN A 947 -2.71 -8.60 16.63
CA GLN A 947 -3.84 -7.68 16.40
C GLN A 947 -5.04 -7.99 17.31
N GLN A 948 -5.34 -9.27 17.56
CA GLN A 948 -6.38 -9.68 18.51
C GLN A 948 -6.04 -9.26 19.95
N LEU A 949 -4.79 -9.47 20.39
CA LEU A 949 -4.30 -9.08 21.71
C LEU A 949 -4.42 -7.56 21.95
N LEU A 950 -4.10 -6.76 20.94
CA LEU A 950 -4.34 -5.33 20.95
C LEU A 950 -5.83 -5.01 21.01
N SER A 951 -6.64 -5.53 20.08
CA SER A 951 -8.08 -5.23 19.98
C SER A 951 -8.84 -5.52 21.29
N ILE A 952 -8.50 -6.58 22.02
CA ILE A 952 -9.08 -6.87 23.35
C ILE A 952 -8.75 -5.74 24.34
N THR A 953 -7.49 -5.28 24.37
CA THR A 953 -7.03 -4.24 25.29
C THR A 953 -7.57 -2.86 24.89
N GLU A 954 -7.59 -2.54 23.59
CA GLU A 954 -8.18 -1.32 23.04
C GLU A 954 -9.67 -1.21 23.41
N ALA A 955 -10.45 -2.28 23.27
CA ALA A 955 -11.88 -2.31 23.64
C ALA A 955 -12.13 -2.06 25.14
N ARG A 956 -11.23 -2.53 26.02
CA ARG A 956 -11.30 -2.26 27.47
C ARG A 956 -10.89 -0.82 27.79
N LEU A 957 -9.84 -0.32 27.16
CA LEU A 957 -9.34 1.05 27.35
C LEU A 957 -10.32 2.11 26.85
N GLN A 958 -11.01 1.88 25.72
CA GLN A 958 -11.87 2.88 25.06
C GLN A 958 -12.90 3.52 26.01
N ASN A 959 -13.46 2.73 26.92
CA ASN A 959 -14.50 3.17 27.86
C ASN A 959 -13.96 3.85 29.13
N ILE A 960 -12.64 3.80 29.37
CA ILE A 960 -12.00 4.35 30.58
C ILE A 960 -11.02 5.48 30.30
N ILE A 961 -10.46 5.60 29.07
CA ILE A 961 -9.49 6.66 28.72
C ILE A 961 -10.05 8.06 29.01
N VAL A 962 -11.24 8.39 28.48
CA VAL A 962 -11.78 9.76 28.58
C VAL A 962 -12.17 10.11 30.02
N PRO A 963 -12.89 9.26 30.78
CA PRO A 963 -13.17 9.54 32.19
C PRO A 963 -11.89 9.65 33.04
N ALA A 964 -10.93 8.75 32.86
CA ALA A 964 -9.70 8.74 33.65
C ALA A 964 -8.77 9.92 33.35
N LEU A 965 -8.49 10.16 32.07
CA LEU A 965 -7.45 11.08 31.64
C LEU A 965 -7.90 12.55 31.65
N LEU A 966 -9.20 12.80 31.43
CA LEU A 966 -9.76 14.15 31.29
C LEU A 966 -10.78 14.54 32.37
N GLU A 967 -11.70 13.65 32.74
CA GLU A 967 -12.82 13.99 33.65
C GLU A 967 -12.42 13.88 35.13
N SER A 968 -11.63 12.87 35.50
CA SER A 968 -11.25 12.65 36.90
C SER A 968 -10.33 13.76 37.43
N GLU A 969 -10.74 14.40 38.52
CA GLU A 969 -9.96 15.42 39.23
C GLU A 969 -9.19 14.74 40.38
N THR A 970 -7.94 14.35 40.12
CA THR A 970 -7.08 13.74 41.15
C THR A 970 -6.37 14.80 41.99
N ILE A 971 -6.25 16.04 41.48
CA ILE A 971 -5.55 17.14 42.16
C ILE A 971 -6.58 18.03 42.87
N THR A 972 -6.71 17.85 44.18
CA THR A 972 -7.72 18.54 45.00
C THR A 972 -7.42 20.04 45.12
N GLY A 973 -8.32 20.89 44.63
CA GLY A 973 -8.25 22.35 44.77
C GLY A 973 -7.87 23.14 43.50
N LEU A 974 -7.78 22.51 42.33
CA LEU A 974 -7.61 23.21 41.05
C LEU A 974 -8.89 23.87 40.52
N SER A 975 -10.07 23.37 40.90
CA SER A 975 -11.36 23.98 40.60
C SER A 975 -11.67 25.05 41.64
N GLY A 976 -11.59 26.32 41.24
CA GLY A 976 -12.17 27.43 42.02
C GLY A 976 -13.68 27.24 42.20
N SER A 977 -14.25 27.90 43.21
CA SER A 977 -15.67 27.77 43.59
C SER A 977 -16.64 28.31 42.53
N VAL A 978 -16.83 27.58 41.42
CA VAL A 978 -17.84 27.87 40.43
C VAL A 978 -19.18 27.32 40.90
N VAL A 979 -20.11 28.25 41.13
CA VAL A 979 -21.52 28.03 41.45
C VAL A 979 -22.14 26.93 40.58
N LYS A 980 -22.99 26.08 41.18
CA LYS A 980 -23.88 25.15 40.45
C LYS A 980 -24.80 25.92 39.49
N MET A 981 -24.34 26.12 38.26
CA MET A 981 -25.10 26.79 37.21
C MET A 981 -25.79 25.77 36.30
N GLY A 982 -27.12 25.83 36.27
CA GLY A 982 -27.94 25.40 35.14
C GLY A 982 -27.99 23.89 34.84
N VAL A 983 -29.06 23.24 35.32
CA VAL A 983 -29.56 21.99 34.72
C VAL A 983 -29.84 22.23 33.23
N SER A 984 -29.05 21.61 32.34
CA SER A 984 -29.30 21.63 30.90
C SER A 984 -29.46 20.22 30.34
N ARG A 985 -30.73 19.88 30.10
CA ARG A 985 -31.29 18.75 29.34
C ARG A 985 -30.30 17.67 28.88
N LYS A 986 -30.28 16.53 29.60
CA LYS A 986 -29.85 15.23 29.04
C LYS A 986 -30.72 14.93 27.80
N ARG A 987 -30.11 14.74 26.62
CA ARG A 987 -30.72 13.95 25.55
C ARG A 987 -30.57 12.47 25.88
N ALA A 988 -31.62 11.70 25.63
CA ALA A 988 -31.69 10.28 25.95
C ALA A 988 -30.71 9.43 25.11
N GLY A 989 -30.18 8.34 25.66
CA GLY A 989 -29.30 7.44 24.91
C GLY A 989 -28.36 6.51 25.69
N SER A 990 -28.75 5.96 26.84
CA SER A 990 -28.23 4.68 27.39
C SER A 990 -28.89 4.35 28.73
N GLY A 991 -29.06 3.05 29.03
CA GLY A 991 -29.83 2.56 30.17
C GLY A 991 -29.19 2.76 31.55
N PRO A 992 -29.93 2.46 32.63
CA PRO A 992 -29.47 2.66 34.00
C PRO A 992 -28.31 1.70 34.33
N ARG A 993 -27.18 2.26 34.79
CA ARG A 993 -26.09 1.46 35.39
C ARG A 993 -26.35 1.29 36.90
N PRO A 994 -26.02 0.11 37.49
CA PRO A 994 -26.23 -0.14 38.91
C PRO A 994 -25.28 0.71 39.77
N ALA A 995 -25.73 1.06 40.97
CA ALA A 995 -24.93 1.76 41.97
C ALA A 995 -23.80 0.84 42.48
N GLY A 996 -22.56 1.33 42.49
CA GLY A 996 -21.42 0.62 43.09
C GLY A 996 -20.05 0.79 42.40
N SER A 997 -20.01 1.21 41.13
CA SER A 997 -18.71 1.47 40.45
C SER A 997 -18.21 2.88 40.76
N GLU A 998 -17.02 2.96 41.36
CA GLU A 998 -16.22 4.19 41.35
C GLU A 998 -16.00 4.68 39.92
N ALA A 999 -15.83 5.99 39.75
CA ALA A 999 -15.52 6.57 38.44
C ALA A 999 -14.13 6.12 37.96
N PRO A 1000 -13.92 5.79 36.66
CA PRO A 1000 -12.61 5.35 36.19
C PRO A 1000 -11.56 6.44 36.39
N THR A 1001 -10.48 6.11 37.12
CA THR A 1001 -9.31 6.98 37.33
C THR A 1001 -8.11 6.48 36.53
N MET A 1002 -7.00 7.23 36.53
CA MET A 1002 -5.78 6.77 35.86
C MET A 1002 -5.24 5.44 36.39
N ALA A 1003 -5.52 5.09 37.65
CA ALA A 1003 -5.19 3.77 38.18
C ALA A 1003 -5.88 2.62 37.40
N SER A 1004 -7.10 2.84 36.88
CA SER A 1004 -7.80 1.86 36.03
C SER A 1004 -7.14 1.70 34.66
N VAL A 1005 -6.68 2.79 34.04
CA VAL A 1005 -5.93 2.75 32.76
C VAL A 1005 -4.61 2.00 32.94
N LEU A 1006 -3.83 2.35 33.97
CA LEU A 1006 -2.55 1.69 34.27
C LEU A 1006 -2.73 0.20 34.65
N ARG A 1007 -3.88 -0.17 35.22
CA ARG A 1007 -4.22 -1.57 35.54
C ARG A 1007 -4.45 -2.41 34.29
N GLU A 1008 -5.24 -1.94 33.33
CA GLU A 1008 -5.46 -2.67 32.06
C GLU A 1008 -4.17 -2.76 31.23
N LEU A 1009 -3.36 -1.70 31.18
CA LEU A 1009 -2.01 -1.74 30.60
C LEU A 1009 -1.11 -2.76 31.31
N GLY A 1010 -1.25 -2.88 32.64
CA GLY A 1010 -0.59 -3.90 33.47
C GLY A 1010 -1.01 -5.33 33.16
N VAL A 1011 -2.30 -5.58 32.89
CA VAL A 1011 -2.79 -6.91 32.47
C VAL A 1011 -2.13 -7.35 31.17
N LEU A 1012 -2.01 -6.43 30.20
CA LEU A 1012 -1.34 -6.73 28.92
C LEU A 1012 0.16 -7.00 29.11
N HIS A 1013 0.85 -6.12 29.85
CA HIS A 1013 2.28 -6.29 30.13
C HIS A 1013 2.56 -7.64 30.82
N ALA A 1014 1.76 -7.98 31.84
CA ALA A 1014 1.90 -9.23 32.57
C ALA A 1014 1.68 -10.46 31.67
N ALA A 1015 0.67 -10.43 30.79
CA ALA A 1015 0.41 -11.51 29.84
C ALA A 1015 1.56 -11.72 28.84
N LEU A 1016 2.11 -10.64 28.29
CA LEU A 1016 3.25 -10.69 27.36
C LEU A 1016 4.54 -11.16 28.07
N ALA A 1017 4.77 -10.69 29.29
CA ALA A 1017 5.96 -11.03 30.08
C ALA A 1017 5.93 -12.48 30.59
N GLN A 1018 4.78 -12.96 31.07
CA GLN A 1018 4.59 -14.36 31.50
C GLN A 1018 4.91 -15.35 30.37
N GLN A 1019 4.64 -14.97 29.12
CA GLN A 1019 4.91 -15.80 27.94
C GLN A 1019 6.29 -15.54 27.32
N ALA A 1020 7.17 -14.77 27.98
CA ALA A 1020 8.53 -14.46 27.52
C ALA A 1020 8.57 -14.01 26.04
N LEU A 1021 7.68 -13.10 25.66
CA LEU A 1021 7.69 -12.48 24.32
C LEU A 1021 8.80 -11.43 24.22
N PRO A 1022 9.36 -11.18 23.02
CA PRO A 1022 10.43 -10.19 22.84
C PRO A 1022 10.01 -8.77 23.26
N LEU A 1023 10.93 -8.05 23.92
CA LEU A 1023 10.71 -6.66 24.35
C LEU A 1023 10.26 -5.76 23.19
N SER A 1024 10.81 -5.95 21.99
CA SER A 1024 10.44 -5.19 20.79
C SER A 1024 8.97 -5.40 20.35
N LEU A 1025 8.32 -6.51 20.71
CA LEU A 1025 6.88 -6.70 20.46
C LEU A 1025 6.04 -6.02 21.55
N MET A 1026 6.51 -6.02 22.80
CA MET A 1026 5.89 -5.23 23.87
C MET A 1026 5.96 -3.73 23.52
N GLU A 1027 7.12 -3.25 23.08
CA GLU A 1027 7.35 -1.88 22.61
C GLU A 1027 6.37 -1.46 21.51
N GLN A 1028 6.20 -2.28 20.47
CA GLN A 1028 5.22 -2.03 19.41
C GLN A 1028 3.78 -2.05 19.92
N ALA A 1029 3.45 -2.93 20.87
CA ALA A 1029 2.11 -3.00 21.44
C ALA A 1029 1.80 -1.75 22.29
N PHE A 1030 2.73 -1.33 23.14
CA PHE A 1030 2.54 -0.12 23.95
C PHE A 1030 2.58 1.15 23.11
N GLN A 1031 3.36 1.20 22.01
CA GLN A 1031 3.30 2.30 21.03
C GLN A 1031 1.90 2.46 20.40
N GLN A 1032 1.23 1.35 20.06
CA GLN A 1032 -0.14 1.37 19.55
C GLN A 1032 -1.12 1.87 20.63
N LEU A 1033 -1.02 1.38 21.87
CA LEU A 1033 -1.94 1.76 22.94
C LEU A 1033 -1.74 3.19 23.44
N THR A 1034 -0.52 3.71 23.53
CA THR A 1034 -0.28 5.12 23.85
C THR A 1034 -0.81 6.05 22.76
N TYR A 1035 -0.72 5.64 21.49
CA TYR A 1035 -1.36 6.37 20.39
C TYR A 1035 -2.89 6.38 20.52
N LEU A 1036 -3.52 5.25 20.89
CA LEU A 1036 -4.96 5.19 21.14
C LEU A 1036 -5.39 6.12 22.29
N ILE A 1037 -4.63 6.13 23.39
CA ILE A 1037 -4.86 7.02 24.55
C ILE A 1037 -4.77 8.48 24.09
N CYS A 1038 -3.70 8.85 23.38
CA CYS A 1038 -3.49 10.20 22.84
C CYS A 1038 -4.63 10.65 21.91
N ALA A 1039 -4.97 9.83 20.91
CA ALA A 1039 -6.00 10.15 19.92
C ALA A 1039 -7.39 10.29 20.57
N SER A 1040 -7.75 9.39 21.47
CA SER A 1040 -9.05 9.43 22.18
C SER A 1040 -9.18 10.66 23.08
N ALA A 1041 -8.08 11.05 23.74
CA ALA A 1041 -8.02 12.23 24.58
C ALA A 1041 -8.10 13.55 23.79
N ILE A 1042 -7.27 13.69 22.75
CA ILE A 1042 -7.24 14.89 21.89
C ILE A 1042 -8.57 15.06 21.18
N ASN A 1043 -9.16 13.99 20.63
CA ASN A 1043 -10.45 14.09 19.98
C ASN A 1043 -11.54 14.55 20.95
N SER A 1044 -11.52 14.06 22.19
CA SER A 1044 -12.47 14.51 23.22
C SER A 1044 -12.26 15.98 23.61
N LEU A 1045 -11.00 16.43 23.73
CA LEU A 1045 -10.63 17.82 24.03
C LEU A 1045 -11.03 18.78 22.89
N LEU A 1046 -10.84 18.39 21.63
CA LEU A 1046 -11.22 19.16 20.44
C LEU A 1046 -12.74 19.24 20.19
N LEU A 1047 -13.52 18.36 20.82
CA LEU A 1047 -14.97 18.29 20.73
C LEU A 1047 -15.69 18.94 21.93
N ARG A 1048 -15.01 19.13 23.07
CA ARG A 1048 -15.61 19.57 24.35
C ARG A 1048 -14.99 20.85 24.89
N LYS A 1049 -15.80 21.92 24.96
CA LYS A 1049 -15.38 23.22 25.52
C LYS A 1049 -15.07 23.15 27.02
N ASP A 1050 -15.76 22.27 27.76
CA ASP A 1050 -15.58 22.01 29.19
C ASP A 1050 -14.22 21.37 29.55
N MET A 1051 -13.49 20.88 28.54
CA MET A 1051 -12.17 20.26 28.70
C MET A 1051 -11.00 21.20 28.38
N CYS A 1052 -11.27 22.36 27.79
CA CYS A 1052 -10.26 23.32 27.35
C CYS A 1052 -10.09 24.45 28.37
N CYS A 1053 -9.48 24.16 29.51
CA CYS A 1053 -9.14 25.16 30.53
C CYS A 1053 -7.78 24.86 31.19
N TRP A 1054 -7.23 25.85 31.90
CA TRP A 1054 -5.91 25.74 32.54
C TRP A 1054 -5.81 24.55 33.52
N SER A 1055 -6.82 24.34 34.35
CA SER A 1055 -6.85 23.24 35.33
C SER A 1055 -6.85 21.86 34.68
N ARG A 1056 -7.63 21.66 33.60
CA ARG A 1056 -7.60 20.43 32.79
C ARG A 1056 -6.24 20.24 32.12
N GLY A 1057 -5.59 21.32 31.67
CA GLY A 1057 -4.20 21.28 31.18
C GLY A 1057 -3.22 20.68 32.19
N ILE A 1058 -3.29 21.10 33.45
CA ILE A 1058 -2.46 20.53 34.53
C ILE A 1058 -2.83 19.06 34.81
N GLN A 1059 -4.12 18.74 34.90
CA GLN A 1059 -4.60 17.38 35.15
C GLN A 1059 -4.14 16.40 34.06
N ILE A 1060 -4.22 16.80 32.78
CA ILE A 1060 -3.70 16.00 31.65
C ILE A 1060 -2.19 15.81 31.78
N ARG A 1061 -1.43 16.88 32.05
CA ARG A 1061 0.04 16.82 32.20
C ARG A 1061 0.47 15.88 33.32
N TYR A 1062 -0.21 15.93 34.47
CA TYR A 1062 0.01 14.99 35.58
C TYR A 1062 -0.32 13.55 35.16
N ASN A 1063 -1.50 13.33 34.58
CA ASN A 1063 -1.95 12.01 34.13
C ASN A 1063 -1.00 11.39 33.06
N VAL A 1064 -0.45 12.20 32.16
CA VAL A 1064 0.57 11.77 31.20
C VAL A 1064 1.90 11.45 31.89
N SER A 1065 2.32 12.24 32.90
CA SER A 1065 3.55 11.93 33.65
C SER A 1065 3.48 10.59 34.40
N LEU A 1066 2.31 10.21 34.93
CA LEU A 1066 2.08 8.88 35.51
C LEU A 1066 2.19 7.77 34.46
N LEU A 1067 1.67 8.00 33.24
CA LEU A 1067 1.77 7.05 32.13
C LEU A 1067 3.23 6.90 31.64
N GLU A 1068 3.99 7.99 31.56
CA GLU A 1068 5.42 7.94 31.27
C GLU A 1068 6.21 7.21 32.36
N GLU A 1069 5.97 7.51 33.63
CA GLU A 1069 6.64 6.82 34.75
C GLU A 1069 6.33 5.32 34.73
N TRP A 1070 5.08 4.94 34.48
CA TRP A 1070 4.67 3.55 34.33
C TRP A 1070 5.42 2.85 33.17
N LEU A 1071 5.46 3.46 31.97
CA LEU A 1071 6.19 2.94 30.81
C LEU A 1071 7.70 2.82 31.08
N ARG A 1072 8.28 3.76 31.85
CA ARG A 1072 9.69 3.78 32.25
C ARG A 1072 10.01 2.64 33.21
N SER A 1073 9.16 2.42 34.22
CA SER A 1073 9.31 1.35 35.22
C SER A 1073 9.28 -0.07 34.60
N ARG A 1074 8.66 -0.21 33.43
CA ARG A 1074 8.53 -1.47 32.67
C ARG A 1074 9.55 -1.62 31.53
N GLY A 1075 10.44 -0.64 31.33
CA GLY A 1075 11.48 -0.71 30.29
C GLY A 1075 10.98 -0.53 28.86
N VAL A 1076 9.73 -0.12 28.65
CA VAL A 1076 9.08 -0.06 27.31
C VAL A 1076 9.27 1.30 26.60
N MET A 1077 10.22 2.09 27.09
CA MET A 1077 10.45 3.48 26.66
C MET A 1077 11.08 3.62 25.27
N ALA A 1078 11.97 2.70 24.87
CA ALA A 1078 12.71 2.82 23.62
C ALA A 1078 11.86 2.54 22.38
N GLY A 1079 10.69 1.90 22.54
CA GLY A 1079 9.69 1.64 21.51
C GLY A 1079 8.98 2.84 20.88
N GLY A 1080 9.31 4.08 21.30
CA GLY A 1080 8.66 5.29 20.77
C GLY A 1080 7.24 5.52 21.29
N ALA A 1081 6.82 4.84 22.37
CA ALA A 1081 5.51 5.02 22.98
C ALA A 1081 5.27 6.47 23.43
N VAL A 1082 6.24 7.10 24.10
CA VAL A 1082 6.14 8.52 24.51
C VAL A 1082 6.01 9.47 23.32
N ALA A 1083 6.69 9.20 22.20
CA ALA A 1083 6.58 10.03 21.00
C ALA A 1083 5.16 10.05 20.41
N THR A 1084 4.32 9.05 20.73
CA THR A 1084 2.89 9.07 20.35
C THR A 1084 2.01 9.91 21.27
N LEU A 1085 2.48 10.22 22.49
CA LEU A 1085 1.80 11.10 23.45
C LEU A 1085 2.13 12.59 23.21
N GLU A 1086 3.17 12.90 22.43
CA GLU A 1086 3.66 14.26 22.17
C GLU A 1086 2.54 15.26 21.75
N PRO A 1087 1.59 14.93 20.86
CA PRO A 1087 0.48 15.85 20.56
C PRO A 1087 -0.38 16.20 21.78
N LEU A 1088 -0.56 15.28 22.74
CA LEU A 1088 -1.36 15.50 23.94
C LEU A 1088 -0.59 16.29 24.99
N ILE A 1089 0.73 16.05 25.10
CA ILE A 1089 1.65 16.84 25.92
C ILE A 1089 1.62 18.29 25.46
N GLN A 1090 1.71 18.54 24.15
CA GLN A 1090 1.65 19.88 23.57
C GLN A 1090 0.26 20.51 23.72
N ALA A 1091 -0.83 19.74 23.61
CA ALA A 1091 -2.18 20.26 23.89
C ALA A 1091 -2.32 20.70 25.35
N ALA A 1092 -1.79 19.92 26.31
CA ALA A 1092 -1.77 20.27 27.73
C ALA A 1092 -0.91 21.51 28.01
N GLN A 1093 0.23 21.66 27.33
CA GLN A 1093 1.09 22.85 27.38
C GLN A 1093 0.36 24.09 26.80
N LEU A 1094 -0.32 23.95 25.66
CA LEU A 1094 -1.10 25.03 25.03
C LEU A 1094 -2.21 25.57 25.94
N LEU A 1095 -2.83 24.73 26.77
CA LEU A 1095 -3.76 25.16 27.80
C LEU A 1095 -3.08 25.95 28.94
N GLN A 1096 -1.80 25.69 29.24
CA GLN A 1096 -1.06 26.29 30.36
C GLN A 1096 -0.30 27.59 30.02
N VAL A 1097 0.15 27.78 28.78
CA VAL A 1097 0.94 28.96 28.37
C VAL A 1097 0.13 30.27 28.36
N GLY A 1098 0.84 31.41 28.33
CA GLY A 1098 0.28 32.73 28.07
C GLY A 1098 -0.40 32.81 26.70
N LYS A 1099 -1.42 33.68 26.57
CA LYS A 1099 -2.31 33.76 25.40
C LYS A 1099 -2.66 35.20 25.03
N LYS A 1100 -1.76 36.16 25.31
CA LYS A 1100 -2.01 37.61 25.18
C LYS A 1100 -1.03 38.31 24.25
N THR A 1101 0.28 38.08 24.40
CA THR A 1101 1.32 38.86 23.73
C THR A 1101 1.71 38.28 22.37
N PRO A 1102 2.23 39.06 21.40
CA PRO A 1102 2.78 38.48 20.16
C PRO A 1102 3.95 37.51 20.43
N ALA A 1103 4.68 37.69 21.54
CA ALA A 1103 5.70 36.74 21.99
C ALA A 1103 5.08 35.40 22.44
N ASP A 1104 3.95 35.41 23.15
CA ASP A 1104 3.18 34.20 23.49
C ASP A 1104 2.73 33.46 22.22
N ALA A 1105 2.23 34.19 21.22
CA ALA A 1105 1.81 33.62 19.94
C ALA A 1105 2.98 32.93 19.21
N GLN A 1106 4.17 33.54 19.26
CA GLN A 1106 5.39 32.97 18.68
C GLN A 1106 5.88 31.74 19.47
N ALA A 1107 5.82 31.78 20.80
CA ALA A 1107 6.15 30.65 21.67
C ALA A 1107 5.19 29.45 21.47
N ILE A 1108 3.89 29.70 21.29
CA ILE A 1108 2.90 28.67 20.95
C ILE A 1108 3.27 27.96 19.65
N VAL A 1109 3.61 28.72 18.60
CA VAL A 1109 3.98 28.15 17.28
C VAL A 1109 5.29 27.37 17.33
N GLN A 1110 6.27 27.82 18.13
CA GLN A 1110 7.53 27.09 18.34
C GLN A 1110 7.34 25.81 19.17
N THR A 1111 6.46 25.82 20.16
CA THR A 1111 6.25 24.68 21.08
C THR A 1111 5.36 23.60 20.45
N CYS A 1112 4.30 23.98 19.73
CA CYS A 1112 3.28 23.07 19.21
C CYS A 1112 3.69 22.38 17.88
N SER A 1113 4.86 21.73 17.87
CA SER A 1113 5.46 21.11 16.68
C SER A 1113 4.79 19.79 16.21
N ALA A 1114 4.01 19.12 17.06
CA ALA A 1114 3.32 17.86 16.79
C ALA A 1114 1.79 18.01 16.61
N LEU A 1115 1.22 19.17 16.97
CA LEU A 1115 -0.16 19.54 16.66
C LEU A 1115 -0.28 20.18 15.27
N SER A 1116 -1.39 19.90 14.58
CA SER A 1116 -1.71 20.55 13.31
C SER A 1116 -2.18 22.00 13.51
N SER A 1117 -2.00 22.85 12.50
CA SER A 1117 -2.42 24.25 12.58
C SER A 1117 -3.92 24.41 12.90
N GLN A 1118 -4.78 23.49 12.45
CA GLN A 1118 -6.21 23.48 12.77
C GLN A 1118 -6.48 23.10 14.24
N GLN A 1119 -5.72 22.16 14.81
CA GLN A 1119 -5.87 21.73 16.20
C GLN A 1119 -5.51 22.85 17.17
N ILE A 1120 -4.39 23.53 16.95
CA ILE A 1120 -3.94 24.67 17.78
C ILE A 1120 -5.03 25.76 17.82
N VAL A 1121 -5.54 26.14 16.64
CA VAL A 1121 -6.64 27.12 16.51
C VAL A 1121 -7.91 26.64 17.21
N LYS A 1122 -8.29 25.36 17.08
CA LYS A 1122 -9.49 24.81 17.71
C LYS A 1122 -9.39 24.81 19.24
N ILE A 1123 -8.24 24.48 19.81
CA ILE A 1123 -8.00 24.52 21.25
C ILE A 1123 -8.10 25.97 21.76
N LEU A 1124 -7.47 26.93 21.08
CA LEU A 1124 -7.55 28.34 21.43
C LEU A 1124 -8.98 28.91 21.33
N MET A 1125 -9.79 28.47 20.36
CA MET A 1125 -11.20 28.86 20.24
C MET A 1125 -12.11 28.22 21.30
N LEU A 1126 -11.78 27.03 21.80
CA LEU A 1126 -12.55 26.34 22.84
C LEU A 1126 -12.12 26.75 24.27
N TYR A 1127 -11.03 27.49 24.41
CA TYR A 1127 -10.46 27.85 25.70
C TYR A 1127 -11.45 28.64 26.56
N THR A 1128 -11.82 28.06 27.70
CA THR A 1128 -12.74 28.63 28.68
C THR A 1128 -11.97 28.86 29.97
N PRO A 1129 -11.73 30.11 30.39
CA PRO A 1129 -11.00 30.38 31.63
C PRO A 1129 -11.76 29.89 32.86
N SER A 1130 -11.03 29.35 33.83
CA SER A 1130 -11.61 28.69 35.02
C SER A 1130 -11.44 29.49 36.34
N SER A 1131 -10.84 30.67 36.29
CA SER A 1131 -10.58 31.55 37.44
C SER A 1131 -10.43 32.99 36.95
N ASP A 1132 -10.68 33.98 37.80
CA ASP A 1132 -10.48 35.41 37.48
C ASP A 1132 -9.02 35.79 37.20
N LEU A 1133 -8.06 34.90 37.52
CA LEU A 1133 -6.64 34.99 37.16
C LEU A 1133 -6.35 34.52 35.72
N ASP A 1134 -7.32 33.93 35.03
CA ASP A 1134 -7.22 33.36 33.69
C ASP A 1134 -8.15 34.12 32.75
N GLU A 1135 -7.60 34.73 31.70
CA GLU A 1135 -8.35 35.63 30.80
C GLU A 1135 -8.69 34.97 29.46
N ARG A 1136 -9.81 35.41 28.86
CA ARG A 1136 -10.27 34.86 27.58
C ARG A 1136 -9.29 35.16 26.44
N VAL A 1137 -9.03 34.15 25.61
CA VAL A 1137 -8.27 34.32 24.37
C VAL A 1137 -9.02 35.25 23.42
N THR A 1138 -8.38 36.32 22.96
CA THR A 1138 -9.01 37.29 22.06
C THR A 1138 -8.99 36.80 20.60
N LEU A 1139 -9.99 37.20 19.81
CA LEU A 1139 -10.03 36.89 18.37
C LEU A 1139 -8.83 37.47 17.62
N ASN A 1140 -8.29 38.60 18.06
CA ASN A 1140 -7.08 39.19 17.49
C ASN A 1140 -5.84 38.32 17.76
N PHE A 1141 -5.70 37.78 18.98
CA PHE A 1141 -4.62 36.83 19.30
C PHE A 1141 -4.69 35.56 18.43
N ILE A 1142 -5.90 35.00 18.23
CA ILE A 1142 -6.11 33.83 17.37
C ILE A 1142 -5.72 34.14 15.91
N ARG A 1143 -6.05 35.34 15.39
CA ARG A 1143 -5.62 35.80 14.06
C ARG A 1143 -4.11 35.93 13.95
N THR A 1144 -3.42 36.42 14.98
CA THR A 1144 -1.95 36.48 15.03
C THR A 1144 -1.32 35.09 14.98
N VAL A 1145 -1.82 34.13 15.78
CA VAL A 1145 -1.35 32.74 15.76
C VAL A 1145 -1.62 32.10 14.39
N GLN A 1146 -2.78 32.31 13.78
CA GLN A 1146 -3.10 31.85 12.43
C GLN A 1146 -2.15 32.43 11.37
N ALA A 1147 -1.81 33.72 11.46
CA ALA A 1147 -0.89 34.36 10.53
C ALA A 1147 0.53 33.77 10.62
N LEU A 1148 1.02 33.52 11.83
CA LEU A 1148 2.31 32.85 12.05
C LEU A 1148 2.32 31.40 11.52
N LEU A 1149 1.23 30.65 11.76
CA LEU A 1149 1.10 29.27 11.29
C LEU A 1149 1.07 29.12 9.75
N LYS A 1150 0.67 30.15 8.99
CA LYS A 1150 0.74 30.12 7.50
C LYS A 1150 2.15 29.92 6.95
N SER A 1151 3.19 30.24 7.71
CA SER A 1151 4.59 30.02 7.32
C SER A 1151 5.04 28.56 7.43
N ARG A 1152 4.23 27.70 8.05
CA ARG A 1152 4.56 26.30 8.33
C ARG A 1152 4.11 25.40 7.18
N CYS A 1153 5.07 24.72 6.55
CA CYS A 1153 4.76 23.61 5.63
C CYS A 1153 4.26 22.40 6.43
N ASP A 1154 2.97 22.36 6.76
CA ASP A 1154 2.34 21.21 7.38
C ASP A 1154 2.35 20.00 6.40
N HIS A 1155 3.34 19.11 6.54
CA HIS A 1155 3.45 17.85 5.78
C HIS A 1155 2.40 16.78 6.16
N GLN A 1156 1.39 17.15 6.95
CA GLN A 1156 0.30 16.28 7.39
C GLN A 1156 -1.03 16.74 6.78
N PRO A 1157 -1.99 15.83 6.52
CA PRO A 1157 -3.28 16.20 5.97
C PRO A 1157 -4.04 17.16 6.90
N PRO A 1158 -4.95 18.00 6.37
CA PRO A 1158 -5.73 18.98 7.13
C PRO A 1158 -6.87 18.33 7.95
N GLN A 1159 -6.53 17.32 8.75
CA GLN A 1159 -7.44 16.61 9.63
C GLN A 1159 -7.40 17.22 11.03
N LEU A 1160 -8.57 17.66 11.51
CA LEU A 1160 -8.73 18.19 12.86
C LEU A 1160 -8.62 17.09 13.93
N LEU A 1161 -9.27 15.95 13.70
CA LEU A 1161 -9.29 14.80 14.62
C LEU A 1161 -8.20 13.79 14.25
N MET A 1162 -7.64 13.11 15.25
CA MET A 1162 -6.71 12.00 15.06
C MET A 1162 -7.47 10.70 14.77
N ASP A 1163 -6.96 9.88 13.86
CA ASP A 1163 -7.56 8.59 13.53
C ASP A 1163 -7.33 7.55 14.63
N VAL A 1164 -8.33 7.37 15.49
CA VAL A 1164 -8.38 6.37 16.58
C VAL A 1164 -8.20 4.93 16.05
N ARG A 1165 -8.47 4.67 14.76
CA ARG A 1165 -8.38 3.34 14.14
C ARG A 1165 -7.04 3.08 13.42
N LYS A 1166 -6.09 4.00 13.49
CA LYS A 1166 -4.76 3.82 12.90
C LYS A 1166 -4.04 2.67 13.61
N VAL A 1167 -3.57 1.69 12.83
CA VAL A 1167 -2.78 0.55 13.32
C VAL A 1167 -1.35 0.64 12.79
N PHE A 1168 -0.35 0.55 13.67
CA PHE A 1168 1.05 0.47 13.24
C PHE A 1168 1.40 -0.94 12.70
N PRO A 1169 2.15 -1.06 11.58
CA PRO A 1169 2.56 -2.36 11.05
C PRO A 1169 3.52 -3.09 12.00
N VAL A 1170 3.08 -4.23 12.55
CA VAL A 1170 3.89 -5.07 13.44
C VAL A 1170 5.06 -5.75 12.70
N ARG A 1171 6.22 -5.83 13.37
CA ARG A 1171 7.42 -6.53 12.93
C ARG A 1171 7.86 -7.54 13.98
N PHE A 1172 7.92 -8.81 13.56
CA PHE A 1172 8.47 -9.91 14.37
C PHE A 1172 9.97 -10.02 14.09
N PRO A 1173 10.86 -9.72 15.07
CA PRO A 1173 12.27 -10.01 14.91
C PRO A 1173 12.49 -11.53 14.92
N TYR A 1174 13.41 -12.00 14.09
CA TYR A 1174 13.87 -13.38 14.17
C TYR A 1174 14.84 -13.51 15.33
N LEU A 1175 14.51 -14.36 16.30
CA LEU A 1175 15.39 -14.71 17.41
C LEU A 1175 15.68 -16.20 17.31
N PRO A 1176 16.92 -16.63 16.95
CA PRO A 1176 17.23 -18.04 16.83
C PRO A 1176 17.05 -18.73 18.19
N PRO A 1177 16.12 -19.69 18.32
CA PRO A 1177 15.96 -20.45 19.56
C PRO A 1177 17.18 -21.35 19.81
N PRO A 1178 17.42 -21.75 21.08
CA PRO A 1178 18.43 -22.76 21.39
C PRO A 1178 18.09 -24.11 20.73
N ALA A 1179 19.11 -24.94 20.52
CA ALA A 1179 18.94 -26.30 20.01
C ALA A 1179 17.97 -27.09 20.91
N LEU A 1180 16.95 -27.71 20.31
CA LEU A 1180 15.93 -28.45 21.05
C LEU A 1180 16.21 -29.96 21.03
N HIS A 1181 16.30 -30.56 22.21
CA HIS A 1181 16.36 -32.00 22.43
C HIS A 1181 15.17 -32.50 23.26
N ALA A 1182 14.63 -33.67 22.93
CA ALA A 1182 13.49 -34.26 23.65
C ALA A 1182 13.79 -34.60 25.12
N GLU A 1183 15.06 -34.75 25.48
CA GLU A 1183 15.52 -35.07 26.84
C GLU A 1183 15.32 -33.88 27.79
N GLU A 1184 15.62 -32.67 27.32
CA GLU A 1184 15.55 -31.40 28.07
C GLU A 1184 14.11 -30.90 28.29
N LEU A 1185 13.13 -31.44 27.55
CA LEU A 1185 11.73 -31.05 27.68
C LEU A 1185 11.07 -31.74 28.87
N VAL A 1186 10.72 -30.97 29.90
CA VAL A 1186 9.80 -31.40 30.95
C VAL A 1186 8.36 -31.32 30.42
N ILE A 1187 7.72 -32.46 30.25
CA ILE A 1187 6.32 -32.58 29.78
C ILE A 1187 5.44 -32.98 30.97
N PRO A 1188 4.53 -32.11 31.46
CA PRO A 1188 3.63 -32.45 32.56
C PRO A 1188 2.60 -33.53 32.18
N ASP A 1189 2.36 -34.49 33.07
CA ASP A 1189 1.36 -35.56 32.88
C ASP A 1189 -0.07 -35.04 32.67
N SER A 1190 -0.37 -33.83 33.19
CA SER A 1190 -1.64 -33.13 33.00
C SER A 1190 -2.02 -32.90 31.53
N LEU A 1191 -1.03 -32.90 30.61
CA LEU A 1191 -1.26 -32.80 29.16
C LEU A 1191 -1.78 -34.09 28.53
N LYS A 1192 -1.76 -35.23 29.22
CA LYS A 1192 -2.24 -36.54 28.70
C LYS A 1192 -1.59 -36.95 27.37
N ILE A 1193 -0.30 -36.63 27.18
CA ILE A 1193 0.49 -36.96 25.98
C ILE A 1193 1.61 -37.99 26.24
N SER A 1194 1.49 -38.77 27.32
CA SER A 1194 2.41 -39.87 27.68
C SER A 1194 2.48 -41.03 26.66
N PHE A 1195 1.70 -40.97 25.57
CA PHE A 1195 1.80 -41.88 24.43
C PHE A 1195 2.91 -41.51 23.44
N LEU A 1196 3.54 -40.33 23.58
CA LEU A 1196 4.73 -39.94 22.83
C LEU A 1196 5.95 -40.72 23.33
N ARG A 1197 6.78 -41.23 22.42
CA ARG A 1197 8.04 -41.89 22.78
C ARG A 1197 9.20 -40.92 22.55
N ARG A 1198 10.13 -40.86 23.50
CA ARG A 1198 11.45 -40.26 23.28
C ARG A 1198 12.27 -41.25 22.45
N ALA A 1199 12.86 -40.78 21.35
CA ALA A 1199 13.61 -41.56 20.36
C ALA A 1199 15.06 -41.11 20.31
#